data_AF-A0A8H5HJS0-F1
#
_entry.id   AF-A0A8H5HJS0-F1
#
_cell.length_a   1.000
_cell.length_b   1.000
_cell.length_c   1.000
_cell.angle_alpha   90.00
_cell.angle_beta   90.00
_cell.angle_gamma   90.00
#
_symmetry.space_group_name_H-M   'P 1'
#
loop_
_entity.id
_entity.type
_entity.pdbx_description
1 polymer ?
#
loop_
_entity_poly.entity_id
_entity_poly.type
_entity_poly.pdbx_seq_one_letter_code
_entity_poly.pdbx_strand_id
1 'polypeptide(L)'
;MISFLSAILLSIFSLPVATASVAFCGNQDYEQGALGLAPVQTYNAAPFSPPQINYVVPPVDCPFNRDNEGYFFLTPISFTAQGEAGQATGEGVIMNPNGTLVYSAFPHSGNFTGSGDQFTFRIGLENFRGKDHLVVWMGTINNPSFGSGFNLILDETYTVVANLTVTADLNVGADLHELIITSDDTAMMTAYPAQAANLSSFGGPEKGFLLDCVVQEVDIATGKALFTWHALDQVDPSECFTEIGQAGNGTADDPWDYFHINSIQKLDDGNIVISSRHCHALYLISPSGDLIWRMGGKKSNFTFGPGANFTWQHHGRMHGGHSLSVFNNGATPLDQDFPSSQGLLLNYDENSMSVSLISARSPFNQTLTVAEGSVQILDSGDSIVGWGSAPYFSKHDRNGDMLWTAQFGLSSTSYRAFLHNWVGHPTFPPSAQLSNTSTPNDITVYTWWNGATEVRFWQLLGSKSASVPLNTTDLHPSMPAAFKLGNPVGKRWKLTYRTFEIAATVGLLVPLVAKESKTQAVVDFLQVGYSLVPSEPLTREWFAVAYEESKPPTYAIFDTFAAEEGRHIHLTGQIAQALMDNAKDLLAEDPDIGKLNVLASVVRPIAGNNAGVTKGLRVLFEAKPDKVDAVREFLKSAVPLVEAEPETAYWYAVEFPGTHKFGIVDFFPTDSGRGAHVHGKVAAALFGSAAELLTGDPDLVKLDVLAGKV
;
A
#
# COMPACT_ATOMS: atom_id res chain seq x y z
N MET A 1 -34.75 -46.28 -40.53
CA MET A 1 -33.88 -45.27 -41.17
C MET A 1 -34.39 -43.91 -40.71
N ILE A 2 -33.61 -43.19 -39.89
CA ILE A 2 -32.76 -42.03 -40.30
C ILE A 2 -33.68 -40.81 -40.53
N SER A 3 -33.74 -39.78 -39.64
CA SER A 3 -32.79 -38.63 -39.49
C SER A 3 -32.60 -37.83 -40.79
N PHE A 4 -32.26 -36.53 -40.87
CA PHE A 4 -31.83 -35.44 -39.98
C PHE A 4 -32.16 -34.11 -40.75
N LEU A 5 -32.03 -32.85 -40.33
CA LEU A 5 -31.60 -32.14 -39.11
C LEU A 5 -32.25 -30.71 -39.17
N SER A 6 -32.48 -30.03 -38.05
CA SER A 6 -32.73 -28.56 -38.05
C SER A 6 -31.54 -27.84 -37.40
N ALA A 7 -30.92 -26.92 -38.13
CA ALA A 7 -29.79 -26.14 -37.61
C ALA A 7 -30.27 -25.05 -36.64
N ILE A 8 -29.65 -24.97 -35.47
CA ILE A 8 -29.80 -23.87 -34.51
C ILE A 8 -28.44 -23.20 -34.38
N LEU A 9 -28.37 -21.88 -34.62
CA LEU A 9 -27.19 -21.09 -34.26
C LEU A 9 -27.09 -21.04 -32.73
N LEU A 10 -25.99 -21.54 -32.16
CA LEU A 10 -25.61 -21.19 -30.80
C LEU A 10 -24.83 -19.88 -30.82
N SER A 11 -25.52 -18.79 -30.50
CA SER A 11 -24.88 -17.60 -29.93
C SER A 11 -24.34 -17.96 -28.54
N ILE A 12 -23.02 -17.97 -28.37
CA ILE A 12 -22.38 -18.16 -27.06
C ILE A 12 -22.59 -16.87 -26.25
N PHE A 13 -23.60 -16.86 -25.38
CA PHE A 13 -23.72 -15.84 -24.34
C PHE A 13 -22.74 -16.15 -23.20
N SER A 14 -21.67 -15.38 -23.10
CA SER A 14 -20.95 -15.21 -21.84
C SER A 14 -21.92 -14.58 -20.82
N LEU A 15 -22.22 -15.32 -19.76
CA LEU A 15 -23.05 -14.81 -18.68
C LEU A 15 -22.23 -13.83 -17.82
N PRO A 16 -22.83 -12.73 -17.33
CA PRO A 16 -22.12 -11.75 -16.52
C PRO A 16 -21.75 -12.36 -15.15
N VAL A 17 -20.46 -12.32 -14.82
CA VAL A 17 -19.98 -12.48 -13.45
C VAL A 17 -20.51 -11.29 -12.65
N ALA A 18 -21.17 -11.54 -11.52
CA ALA A 18 -21.47 -10.46 -10.58
C ALA A 18 -20.15 -10.03 -9.93
N THR A 19 -19.74 -8.80 -10.21
CA THR A 19 -18.54 -8.17 -9.65
C THR A 19 -18.84 -7.56 -8.29
N ALA A 20 -17.79 -7.29 -7.51
CA ALA A 20 -17.84 -6.46 -6.33
C ALA A 20 -18.57 -5.12 -6.58
N SER A 21 -19.17 -4.56 -5.52
CA SER A 21 -19.58 -3.16 -5.54
C SER A 21 -18.34 -2.30 -5.68
N VAL A 22 -18.33 -1.38 -6.64
CA VAL A 22 -17.29 -0.34 -6.78
C VAL A 22 -17.79 0.95 -6.15
N ALA A 23 -16.93 1.97 -6.06
CA ALA A 23 -17.35 3.30 -5.63
C ALA A 23 -18.50 3.84 -6.49
N PHE A 24 -19.39 4.60 -5.87
CA PHE A 24 -20.35 5.42 -6.60
C PHE A 24 -19.71 6.73 -7.10
N CYS A 25 -20.34 7.35 -8.09
CA CYS A 25 -19.90 8.61 -8.69
C CYS A 25 -21.06 9.63 -8.63
N GLY A 26 -20.99 10.60 -7.72
CA GLY A 26 -22.01 11.63 -7.52
C GLY A 26 -23.41 11.08 -7.22
N ASN A 27 -23.50 10.01 -6.42
CA ASN A 27 -24.78 9.33 -6.18
C ASN A 27 -25.63 10.10 -5.16
N GLN A 28 -26.71 10.70 -5.66
CA GLN A 28 -27.65 11.48 -4.87
C GLN A 28 -28.45 10.68 -3.84
N ASP A 29 -28.75 9.40 -4.10
CA ASP A 29 -29.44 8.54 -3.12
C ASP A 29 -28.53 8.24 -1.91
N TYR A 30 -27.20 8.18 -2.13
CA TYR A 30 -26.20 8.11 -1.07
C TYR A 30 -26.17 9.43 -0.29
N GLU A 31 -25.97 10.56 -0.96
CA GLU A 31 -25.83 11.89 -0.34
C GLU A 31 -27.08 12.32 0.45
N GLN A 32 -28.27 11.88 0.03
CA GLN A 32 -29.54 12.13 0.71
C GLN A 32 -29.87 11.10 1.80
N GLY A 33 -29.01 10.10 2.03
CA GLY A 33 -29.17 9.08 3.06
C GLY A 33 -30.24 8.02 2.76
N ALA A 34 -30.73 7.94 1.52
CA ALA A 34 -31.68 6.91 1.08
C ALA A 34 -31.06 5.50 1.10
N LEU A 35 -29.73 5.40 1.04
CA LEU A 35 -28.96 4.16 1.24
C LEU A 35 -28.57 3.90 2.72
N GLY A 36 -29.05 4.73 3.65
CA GLY A 36 -28.69 4.71 5.07
C GLY A 36 -27.61 5.74 5.43
N LEU A 37 -27.41 5.97 6.74
CA LEU A 37 -26.44 6.95 7.24
C LEU A 37 -24.98 6.45 7.22
N ALA A 38 -24.77 5.15 7.09
CA ALA A 38 -23.46 4.54 6.89
C ALA A 38 -23.61 3.37 5.91
N PRO A 39 -23.71 3.64 4.59
CA PRO A 39 -23.85 2.60 3.59
C PRO A 39 -22.59 1.72 3.58
N VAL A 40 -22.76 0.40 3.66
CA VAL A 40 -21.67 -0.59 3.66
C VAL A 40 -21.73 -1.49 2.43
N GLN A 41 -20.59 -2.03 2.05
CA GLN A 41 -20.49 -3.11 1.08
C GLN A 41 -20.79 -4.43 1.76
N THR A 42 -21.46 -5.35 1.07
CA THR A 42 -21.68 -6.72 1.55
C THR A 42 -21.05 -7.69 0.59
N TYR A 43 -20.20 -8.57 1.11
CA TYR A 43 -19.54 -9.61 0.33
C TYR A 43 -19.95 -10.98 0.83
N ASN A 44 -20.34 -11.88 -0.07
CA ASN A 44 -20.67 -13.25 0.32
C ASN A 44 -19.46 -14.05 0.84
N ALA A 45 -18.27 -13.82 0.28
CA ALA A 45 -17.06 -14.57 0.65
C ALA A 45 -16.20 -13.89 1.72
N ALA A 46 -16.48 -12.64 2.08
CA ALA A 46 -15.74 -11.93 3.13
C ALA A 46 -16.62 -11.79 4.38
N PRO A 47 -16.12 -12.02 5.60
CA PRO A 47 -16.87 -11.81 6.84
C PRO A 47 -17.01 -10.31 7.22
N PHE A 48 -16.71 -9.39 6.30
CA PHE A 48 -16.48 -7.97 6.54
C PHE A 48 -17.52 -7.10 5.82
N SER A 49 -17.86 -5.96 6.40
CA SER A 49 -18.78 -4.97 5.83
C SER A 49 -18.15 -3.57 5.81
N PRO A 50 -17.13 -3.31 4.97
CA PRO A 50 -16.47 -2.02 4.90
C PRO A 50 -17.40 -0.94 4.31
N PRO A 51 -17.09 0.35 4.48
CA PRO A 51 -17.90 1.42 3.91
C PRO A 51 -18.03 1.29 2.38
N GLN A 52 -19.21 1.60 1.87
CA GLN A 52 -19.43 1.84 0.45
C GLN A 52 -18.97 3.27 0.16
N ILE A 53 -18.01 3.41 -0.76
CA ILE A 53 -17.48 4.72 -1.17
C ILE A 53 -18.44 5.41 -2.14
N ASN A 54 -18.59 6.73 -2.01
CA ASN A 54 -19.22 7.61 -3.00
C ASN A 54 -18.29 8.79 -3.31
N TYR A 55 -17.81 8.92 -4.54
CA TYR A 55 -17.08 10.12 -4.97
C TYR A 55 -18.06 11.28 -5.23
N VAL A 56 -18.19 12.20 -4.28
CA VAL A 56 -19.10 13.37 -4.37
C VAL A 56 -18.62 14.36 -5.42
N VAL A 57 -17.30 14.59 -5.45
CA VAL A 57 -16.59 15.26 -6.55
C VAL A 57 -15.81 14.16 -7.27
N PRO A 58 -16.30 13.65 -8.42
CA PRO A 58 -15.71 12.49 -9.07
C PRO A 58 -14.33 12.76 -9.69
N PRO A 59 -13.38 11.82 -9.62
CA PRO A 59 -12.22 11.82 -10.50
C PRO A 59 -12.65 11.60 -11.97
N VAL A 60 -11.78 11.99 -12.91
CA VAL A 60 -12.09 11.98 -14.35
C VAL A 60 -12.51 10.60 -14.86
N ASP A 61 -11.94 9.52 -14.33
CA ASP A 61 -12.22 8.14 -14.72
C ASP A 61 -13.04 7.36 -13.67
N CYS A 62 -13.86 8.05 -12.89
CA CYS A 62 -14.73 7.45 -11.86
C CYS A 62 -15.54 6.24 -12.42
N PRO A 63 -15.61 5.11 -11.69
CA PRO A 63 -15.17 4.92 -10.31
C PRO A 63 -13.69 4.57 -10.14
N PHE A 64 -12.94 4.35 -11.21
CA PHE A 64 -11.64 3.66 -11.12
C PHE A 64 -10.53 4.45 -10.42
N ASN A 65 -10.51 5.78 -10.59
CA ASN A 65 -9.57 6.72 -9.96
C ASN A 65 -8.09 6.35 -10.17
N ARG A 66 -7.72 6.01 -11.42
CA ARG A 66 -6.41 5.43 -11.79
C ARG A 66 -5.21 6.35 -11.57
N ASP A 67 -5.42 7.65 -11.42
CA ASP A 67 -4.37 8.65 -11.14
C ASP A 67 -3.85 8.61 -9.69
N ASN A 68 -4.08 7.49 -8.98
CA ASN A 68 -3.55 7.23 -7.65
C ASN A 68 -2.96 5.82 -7.65
N GLU A 69 -1.65 5.77 -7.48
CA GLU A 69 -0.91 4.54 -7.26
C GLU A 69 -1.00 4.19 -5.76
N GLY A 70 -1.18 2.90 -5.46
CA GLY A 70 -1.39 2.41 -4.09
C GLY A 70 -2.86 2.33 -3.65
N TYR A 71 -3.05 2.38 -2.34
CA TYR A 71 -4.31 2.07 -1.66
C TYR A 71 -4.65 3.08 -0.56
N PHE A 72 -5.94 3.28 -0.29
CA PHE A 72 -6.41 4.12 0.80
C PHE A 72 -6.46 3.35 2.12
N PHE A 73 -5.88 3.95 3.17
CA PHE A 73 -5.82 3.43 4.53
C PHE A 73 -6.79 4.24 5.40
N LEU A 74 -7.76 3.56 6.01
CA LEU A 74 -8.86 4.17 6.76
C LEU A 74 -9.18 3.35 8.01
N THR A 75 -9.72 3.99 9.05
CA THR A 75 -10.29 3.35 10.25
C THR A 75 -11.74 3.79 10.44
N PRO A 76 -12.66 3.38 9.54
CA PRO A 76 -14.04 3.83 9.55
C PRO A 76 -14.79 3.36 10.81
N ILE A 77 -15.37 4.32 11.54
CA ILE A 77 -16.26 4.10 12.68
C ILE A 77 -17.59 4.76 12.35
N SER A 78 -18.63 3.96 12.17
CA SER A 78 -19.99 4.40 11.84
C SER A 78 -20.89 4.47 13.08
N PHE A 79 -21.69 5.52 13.22
CA PHE A 79 -22.59 5.73 14.35
C PHE A 79 -24.05 5.50 13.96
N THR A 80 -24.84 4.96 14.88
CA THR A 80 -26.30 4.86 14.76
C THR A 80 -26.95 6.24 14.88
N ALA A 81 -28.24 6.35 14.53
CA ALA A 81 -29.01 7.59 14.73
C ALA A 81 -29.16 7.99 16.23
N GLN A 82 -28.77 7.11 17.15
CA GLN A 82 -28.74 7.31 18.60
C GLN A 82 -27.35 7.74 19.11
N GLY A 83 -26.33 7.81 18.23
CA GLY A 83 -24.94 8.12 18.59
C GLY A 83 -24.13 6.93 19.09
N GLU A 84 -24.68 5.70 19.03
CA GLU A 84 -23.99 4.48 19.43
C GLU A 84 -23.09 3.97 18.29
N ALA A 85 -22.03 3.23 18.61
CA ALA A 85 -21.23 2.54 17.60
C ALA A 85 -22.08 1.49 16.83
N GLY A 86 -22.16 1.60 15.51
CA GLY A 86 -22.93 0.70 14.65
C GLY A 86 -22.24 -0.65 14.39
N GLN A 87 -22.96 -1.60 13.78
CA GLN A 87 -22.49 -2.98 13.53
C GLN A 87 -21.24 -3.14 12.62
N ALA A 88 -20.74 -2.06 12.02
CA ALA A 88 -19.59 -2.05 11.11
C ALA A 88 -18.56 -1.00 11.57
N THR A 89 -18.11 -1.10 12.83
CA THR A 89 -17.25 -0.10 13.47
C THR A 89 -15.86 -0.61 13.79
N GLY A 90 -14.84 0.22 13.51
CA GLY A 90 -13.53 0.10 14.12
C GLY A 90 -12.69 -1.07 13.58
N GLU A 91 -12.77 -1.32 12.27
CA GLU A 91 -11.82 -2.17 11.55
C GLU A 91 -10.86 -1.29 10.74
N GLY A 92 -9.55 -1.54 10.83
CA GLY A 92 -8.58 -0.94 9.93
C GLY A 92 -8.70 -1.55 8.54
N VAL A 93 -9.02 -0.74 7.53
CA VAL A 93 -9.23 -1.20 6.15
C VAL A 93 -8.23 -0.58 5.18
N ILE A 94 -7.84 -1.38 4.20
CA ILE A 94 -7.12 -0.96 3.00
C ILE A 94 -8.07 -1.11 1.82
N MET A 95 -8.26 -0.05 1.04
CA MET A 95 -9.21 0.00 -0.07
C MET A 95 -8.53 0.43 -1.37
N ASN A 96 -8.96 -0.16 -2.49
CA ASN A 96 -8.56 0.29 -3.82
C ASN A 96 -9.08 1.71 -4.10
N PRO A 97 -8.42 2.48 -4.97
CA PRO A 97 -8.99 3.72 -5.51
C PRO A 97 -10.35 3.53 -6.17
N ASN A 98 -10.67 2.34 -6.68
CA ASN A 98 -11.99 2.02 -7.21
C ASN A 98 -13.09 1.74 -6.17
N GLY A 99 -12.77 1.82 -4.88
CA GLY A 99 -13.68 1.58 -3.76
C GLY A 99 -13.84 0.12 -3.31
N THR A 100 -13.20 -0.88 -3.94
CA THR A 100 -13.28 -2.28 -3.45
C THR A 100 -12.33 -2.53 -2.28
N LEU A 101 -12.71 -3.44 -1.38
CA LEU A 101 -11.89 -3.87 -0.24
C LEU A 101 -10.66 -4.66 -0.70
N VAL A 102 -9.48 -4.25 -0.23
CA VAL A 102 -8.23 -5.01 -0.36
C VAL A 102 -7.99 -5.84 0.89
N TYR A 103 -7.97 -5.19 2.05
CA TYR A 103 -7.68 -5.81 3.35
C TYR A 103 -8.58 -5.25 4.45
N SER A 104 -9.02 -6.11 5.36
CA SER A 104 -9.47 -5.70 6.70
C SER A 104 -8.62 -6.41 7.74
N ALA A 105 -8.16 -5.66 8.75
CA ALA A 105 -7.21 -6.10 9.76
C ALA A 105 -7.75 -7.25 10.61
N PHE A 106 -8.94 -7.09 11.19
CA PHE A 106 -9.53 -8.05 12.12
C PHE A 106 -11.05 -8.04 12.01
N PRO A 107 -11.73 -9.20 11.88
CA PRO A 107 -13.17 -9.26 11.95
C PRO A 107 -13.62 -9.05 13.39
N HIS A 108 -14.70 -8.29 13.60
CA HIS A 108 -15.32 -8.07 14.92
C HIS A 108 -15.75 -9.35 15.68
N SER A 109 -15.58 -10.55 15.12
CA SER A 109 -15.94 -11.85 15.71
C SER A 109 -14.79 -12.87 15.68
N GLY A 110 -13.76 -12.70 16.53
CA GLY A 110 -12.57 -13.56 16.49
C GLY A 110 -11.68 -13.68 17.73
N ASN A 111 -12.21 -14.15 18.87
CA ASN A 111 -11.44 -14.83 19.95
C ASN A 111 -10.11 -14.19 20.44
N PHE A 112 -10.05 -12.87 20.65
CA PHE A 112 -9.32 -12.38 21.83
C PHE A 112 -10.28 -12.42 23.01
N THR A 113 -10.11 -13.41 23.89
CA THR A 113 -10.96 -13.60 25.08
C THR A 113 -10.58 -12.64 26.20
N GLY A 114 -10.78 -11.34 25.94
CA GLY A 114 -10.82 -10.25 26.91
C GLY A 114 -12.20 -9.61 26.88
N SER A 115 -12.75 -9.25 28.03
CA SER A 115 -14.12 -8.75 28.16
C SER A 115 -14.29 -7.34 27.58
N GLY A 116 -15.02 -7.22 26.46
CA GLY A 116 -15.58 -5.97 25.96
C GLY A 116 -14.60 -4.99 25.29
N ASP A 117 -15.16 -4.13 24.45
CA ASP A 117 -14.67 -2.77 24.15
C ASP A 117 -13.22 -2.61 23.64
N GLN A 118 -12.69 -3.61 22.91
CA GLN A 118 -11.44 -3.45 22.14
C GLN A 118 -11.72 -3.00 20.70
N PHE A 119 -11.13 -1.88 20.30
CA PHE A 119 -11.27 -1.27 18.97
C PHE A 119 -9.96 -1.34 18.17
N THR A 120 -10.04 -1.39 16.84
CA THR A 120 -8.94 -0.97 15.96
C THR A 120 -9.16 0.50 15.59
N PHE A 121 -8.17 1.37 15.85
CA PHE A 121 -8.34 2.82 15.70
C PHE A 121 -7.30 3.50 14.79
N ARG A 122 -6.11 2.90 14.63
CA ARG A 122 -5.07 3.31 13.66
C ARG A 122 -4.73 2.12 12.76
N ILE A 123 -4.62 2.37 11.45
CA ILE A 123 -3.89 1.53 10.49
C ILE A 123 -2.97 2.45 9.68
N GLY A 124 -1.73 2.03 9.44
CA GLY A 124 -0.76 2.78 8.65
C GLY A 124 0.43 1.91 8.26
N LEU A 125 1.40 2.51 7.56
CA LEU A 125 2.68 1.89 7.26
C LEU A 125 3.80 2.58 8.02
N GLU A 126 4.75 1.77 8.50
CA GLU A 126 5.99 2.22 9.12
C GLU A 126 7.12 1.35 8.57
N ASN A 127 8.31 1.93 8.35
CA ASN A 127 9.46 1.13 7.94
C ASN A 127 10.15 0.52 9.17
N PHE A 128 10.43 -0.77 9.13
CA PHE A 128 11.13 -1.51 10.19
C PHE A 128 12.10 -2.49 9.54
N ARG A 129 13.38 -2.41 9.92
CA ARG A 129 14.49 -3.23 9.40
C ARG A 129 14.62 -3.16 7.88
N GLY A 130 14.39 -1.98 7.30
CA GLY A 130 14.47 -1.72 5.86
C GLY A 130 13.29 -2.27 5.04
N LYS A 131 12.18 -2.64 5.68
CA LYS A 131 10.94 -3.10 5.03
C LYS A 131 9.74 -2.35 5.57
N ASP A 132 8.78 -2.07 4.70
CA ASP A 132 7.50 -1.53 5.13
C ASP A 132 6.67 -2.60 5.84
N HIS A 133 6.07 -2.21 6.96
CA HIS A 133 5.21 -3.06 7.78
C HIS A 133 3.89 -2.35 8.04
N LEU A 134 2.81 -3.12 8.12
CA LEU A 134 1.53 -2.61 8.61
C LEU A 134 1.60 -2.43 10.11
N VAL A 135 1.18 -1.26 10.60
CA VAL A 135 1.00 -1.04 12.03
C VAL A 135 -0.45 -0.78 12.37
N VAL A 136 -0.97 -1.56 13.32
CA VAL A 136 -2.36 -1.54 13.77
C VAL A 136 -2.41 -1.30 15.27
N TRP A 137 -3.08 -0.23 15.70
CA TRP A 137 -3.35 0.02 17.12
C TRP A 137 -4.61 -0.71 17.58
N MET A 138 -4.54 -1.39 18.72
CA MET A 138 -5.67 -2.04 19.38
C MET A 138 -5.71 -1.70 20.87
N GLY A 139 -6.90 -1.33 21.38
CA GLY A 139 -7.06 -0.99 22.80
C GLY A 139 -8.45 -0.49 23.16
N THR A 140 -8.55 0.08 24.36
CA THR A 140 -9.76 0.76 24.86
C THR A 140 -9.65 2.26 24.65
N ILE A 141 -10.78 2.93 24.39
CA ILE A 141 -10.86 4.39 24.26
C ILE A 141 -11.46 4.95 25.56
N ASN A 142 -10.77 5.91 26.15
CA ASN A 142 -11.12 6.59 27.39
C ASN A 142 -11.66 8.01 27.10
N ASN A 143 -12.55 8.49 27.97
CA ASN A 143 -13.01 9.88 28.00
C ASN A 143 -11.87 10.80 28.48
N PRO A 144 -11.61 11.98 27.88
CA PRO A 144 -12.43 12.67 26.88
C PRO A 144 -12.28 12.19 25.42
N SER A 145 -11.12 11.66 25.01
CA SER A 145 -10.89 10.90 23.76
C SER A 145 -9.39 10.50 23.66
N PHE A 146 -8.94 9.50 24.42
CA PHE A 146 -7.57 8.98 24.31
C PHE A 146 -7.51 7.46 24.46
N GLY A 147 -6.47 6.82 23.94
CA GLY A 147 -6.31 5.38 23.94
C GLY A 147 -5.54 4.83 25.14
N SER A 148 -5.82 3.58 25.50
CA SER A 148 -4.90 2.75 26.28
C SER A 148 -4.88 1.35 25.67
N GLY A 149 -3.80 1.03 24.95
CA GLY A 149 -3.71 -0.17 24.13
C GLY A 149 -2.29 -0.63 23.85
N PHE A 150 -2.12 -1.24 22.68
CA PHE A 150 -0.85 -1.72 22.14
C PHE A 150 -0.87 -1.63 20.61
N ASN A 151 0.31 -1.64 20.01
CA ASN A 151 0.50 -1.64 18.56
C ASN A 151 1.01 -3.00 18.10
N LEU A 152 0.38 -3.54 17.06
CA LEU A 152 0.84 -4.71 16.33
C LEU A 152 1.58 -4.25 15.08
N ILE A 153 2.81 -4.75 14.88
CA ILE A 153 3.56 -4.62 13.62
C ILE A 153 3.40 -5.94 12.85
N LEU A 154 2.94 -5.86 11.60
CA LEU A 154 2.70 -7.00 10.72
C LEU A 154 3.56 -6.90 9.45
N ASP A 155 4.15 -8.02 9.05
CA ASP A 155 4.94 -8.13 7.82
C ASP A 155 4.07 -8.23 6.55
N GLU A 156 4.71 -8.35 5.38
CA GLU A 156 4.03 -8.53 4.09
C GLU A 156 3.10 -9.75 4.05
N THR A 157 3.26 -10.73 4.96
CA THR A 157 2.40 -11.93 5.04
C THR A 157 1.19 -11.76 5.97
N TYR A 158 1.04 -10.58 6.58
CA TYR A 158 0.14 -10.29 7.69
C TYR A 158 0.44 -11.10 8.96
N THR A 159 1.69 -11.52 9.15
CA THR A 159 2.15 -12.15 10.38
C THR A 159 2.61 -11.06 11.35
N VAL A 160 2.14 -11.13 12.61
CA VAL A 160 2.61 -10.21 13.66
C VAL A 160 4.08 -10.49 13.97
N VAL A 161 4.96 -9.54 13.64
CA VAL A 161 6.40 -9.60 13.92
C VAL A 161 6.79 -8.90 15.22
N ALA A 162 5.97 -7.97 15.69
CA ALA A 162 6.10 -7.37 17.02
C ALA A 162 4.72 -6.98 17.59
N ASN A 163 4.61 -7.03 18.91
CA ASN A 163 3.51 -6.46 19.68
C ASN A 163 4.14 -5.62 20.79
N LEU A 164 3.83 -4.33 20.84
CA LEU A 164 4.52 -3.37 21.69
C LEU A 164 3.59 -2.30 22.24
N THR A 165 3.93 -1.80 23.41
CA THR A 165 3.20 -0.75 24.13
C THR A 165 4.22 0.03 24.97
N VAL A 166 3.80 1.12 25.61
CA VAL A 166 4.69 1.88 26.52
C VAL A 166 5.03 1.07 27.78
N THR A 167 6.08 1.48 28.48
CA THR A 167 6.59 0.72 29.63
C THR A 167 5.68 0.79 30.85
N ALA A 168 5.68 -0.30 31.62
CA ALA A 168 4.75 -0.53 32.72
C ALA A 168 4.82 0.50 33.87
N ASP A 169 5.92 1.26 33.99
CA ASP A 169 6.07 2.34 34.96
C ASP A 169 5.13 3.54 34.71
N LEU A 170 4.63 3.72 33.48
CA LEU A 170 3.58 4.70 33.18
C LEU A 170 2.18 4.24 33.65
N ASN A 171 2.01 2.96 34.00
CA ASN A 171 0.74 2.33 34.43
C ASN A 171 -0.43 2.48 33.44
N VAL A 172 -0.16 2.78 32.16
CA VAL A 172 -1.12 2.88 31.06
C VAL A 172 -0.60 2.14 29.82
N GLY A 173 -1.47 1.84 28.86
CA GLY A 173 -1.06 1.38 27.53
C GLY A 173 -0.69 2.53 26.59
N ALA A 174 -0.11 2.20 25.44
CA ALA A 174 0.14 3.13 24.36
C ALA A 174 -1.18 3.73 23.85
N ASP A 175 -1.18 5.03 23.61
CA ASP A 175 -2.33 5.78 23.12
C ASP A 175 -2.57 5.56 21.61
N LEU A 176 -3.78 5.89 21.17
CA LEU A 176 -4.26 5.67 19.80
C LEU A 176 -3.75 6.70 18.78
N HIS A 177 -3.24 7.85 19.22
CA HIS A 177 -3.04 8.99 18.33
C HIS A 177 -1.81 8.81 17.43
N GLU A 178 -0.74 8.21 17.95
CA GLU A 178 0.49 8.01 17.18
C GLU A 178 1.37 6.83 17.65
N LEU A 179 1.91 6.14 16.66
CA LEU A 179 3.17 5.42 16.74
C LEU A 179 4.00 5.88 15.55
N ILE A 180 5.32 6.02 15.72
CA ILE A 180 6.28 6.08 14.61
C ILE A 180 7.37 5.02 14.84
N ILE A 181 7.85 4.38 13.77
CA ILE A 181 9.11 3.62 13.85
C ILE A 181 10.25 4.53 13.38
N THR A 182 11.30 4.62 14.18
CA THR A 182 12.45 5.50 13.88
C THR A 182 13.46 4.80 12.97
N SER A 183 14.38 5.57 12.40
CA SER A 183 15.52 5.05 11.63
C SER A 183 16.43 4.09 12.40
N ASP A 184 16.33 4.06 13.74
CA ASP A 184 17.12 3.20 14.63
C ASP A 184 16.39 1.87 14.97
N ASP A 185 15.30 1.53 14.27
CA ASP A 185 14.43 0.36 14.54
C ASP A 185 13.81 0.36 15.96
N THR A 186 13.56 1.55 16.50
CA THR A 186 12.85 1.80 17.77
C THR A 186 11.43 2.30 17.49
N ALA A 187 10.50 2.13 18.43
CA ALA A 187 9.13 2.64 18.32
C ALA A 187 8.94 3.82 19.26
N MET A 188 8.45 4.95 18.76
CA MET A 188 8.05 6.09 19.59
C MET A 188 6.52 6.23 19.58
N MET A 189 5.92 6.38 20.76
CA MET A 189 4.48 6.37 20.97
C MET A 189 4.04 7.48 21.93
N THR A 190 2.75 7.83 21.84
CA THR A 190 2.07 8.66 22.84
C THR A 190 1.52 7.82 24.01
N ALA A 191 1.37 8.43 25.18
CA ALA A 191 0.65 7.86 26.32
C ALA A 191 0.05 8.96 27.23
N TYR A 192 -0.96 8.59 28.02
CA TYR A 192 -1.74 9.51 28.86
C TYR A 192 -1.85 9.02 30.32
N PRO A 193 -0.73 8.93 31.08
CA PRO A 193 -0.79 8.64 32.51
C PRO A 193 -1.51 9.75 33.29
N ALA A 194 -2.35 9.36 34.26
CA ALA A 194 -3.01 10.28 35.16
C ALA A 194 -2.09 10.65 36.33
N GLN A 195 -1.80 11.94 36.48
CA GLN A 195 -0.90 12.49 37.49
C GLN A 195 -1.69 13.30 38.53
N ALA A 196 -1.41 13.06 39.82
CA ALA A 196 -2.02 13.81 40.92
C ALA A 196 -1.45 15.24 40.98
N ALA A 197 -2.32 16.24 41.06
CA ALA A 197 -1.97 17.65 41.04
C ALA A 197 -2.91 18.51 41.91
N ASN A 198 -2.46 19.69 42.35
CA ASN A 198 -3.35 20.67 42.95
C ASN A 198 -3.93 21.55 41.85
N LEU A 199 -5.24 21.46 41.63
CA LEU A 199 -5.95 22.13 40.54
C LEU A 199 -6.69 23.41 40.98
N SER A 200 -6.52 23.86 42.23
CA SER A 200 -7.27 25.01 42.76
C SER A 200 -6.97 26.33 42.05
N SER A 201 -5.79 26.49 41.45
CA SER A 201 -5.47 27.64 40.58
C SER A 201 -6.24 27.66 39.25
N PHE A 202 -6.79 26.51 38.85
CA PHE A 202 -7.56 26.29 37.62
C PHE A 202 -9.06 26.09 37.91
N GLY A 203 -9.52 26.41 39.13
CA GLY A 203 -10.91 26.23 39.56
C GLY A 203 -11.28 24.79 39.96
N GLY A 204 -10.33 23.86 39.94
CA GLY A 204 -10.54 22.44 40.24
C GLY A 204 -10.20 22.02 41.68
N PRO A 205 -10.26 20.71 41.97
CA PRO A 205 -9.97 20.16 43.29
C PRO A 205 -8.53 20.41 43.77
N GLU A 206 -8.36 20.69 45.08
CA GLU A 206 -7.03 20.81 45.72
C GLU A 206 -6.23 19.49 45.64
N LYS A 207 -6.94 18.36 45.56
CA LYS A 207 -6.42 17.00 45.36
C LYS A 207 -7.02 16.43 44.07
N GLY A 208 -6.66 17.04 42.95
CA GLY A 208 -7.14 16.66 41.63
C GLY A 208 -6.17 15.75 40.89
N PHE A 209 -6.57 15.38 39.68
CA PHE A 209 -5.77 14.62 38.73
C PHE A 209 -5.87 15.27 37.34
N LEU A 210 -4.77 15.25 36.60
CA LEU A 210 -4.70 15.69 35.21
C LEU A 210 -3.97 14.63 34.38
N LEU A 211 -4.10 14.67 33.05
CA LEU A 211 -3.36 13.78 32.15
C LEU A 211 -1.99 14.39 31.81
N ASP A 212 -0.92 13.74 32.26
CA ASP A 212 0.44 14.12 31.90
C ASP A 212 0.81 13.43 30.59
N CYS A 213 0.59 14.12 29.47
CA CYS A 213 0.84 13.58 28.15
C CYS A 213 2.32 13.22 27.96
N VAL A 214 2.60 11.97 27.58
CA VAL A 214 3.95 11.43 27.42
C VAL A 214 4.26 11.12 25.96
N VAL A 215 5.51 11.35 25.59
CA VAL A 215 6.16 10.71 24.43
C VAL A 215 7.20 9.72 24.95
N GLN A 216 7.11 8.46 24.53
CA GLN A 216 8.09 7.44 24.91
C GLN A 216 8.63 6.71 23.70
N GLU A 217 9.96 6.63 23.60
CA GLU A 217 10.69 5.79 22.66
C GLU A 217 11.09 4.49 23.34
N VAL A 218 10.76 3.34 22.73
CA VAL A 218 11.08 2.00 23.23
C VAL A 218 11.86 1.19 22.19
N ASP A 219 12.80 0.38 22.68
CA ASP A 219 13.45 -0.65 21.89
C ASP A 219 12.42 -1.76 21.56
N ILE A 220 12.13 -1.97 20.26
CA ILE A 220 11.07 -2.90 19.81
C ILE A 220 11.37 -4.35 20.22
N ALA A 221 12.65 -4.73 20.31
CA ALA A 221 13.06 -6.11 20.59
C ALA A 221 12.98 -6.49 22.08
N THR A 222 13.10 -5.52 22.98
CA THR A 222 13.19 -5.73 24.44
C THR A 222 12.07 -5.07 25.23
N GLY A 223 11.30 -4.17 24.62
CA GLY A 223 10.22 -3.42 25.28
C GLY A 223 10.71 -2.46 26.36
N LYS A 224 11.97 -2.00 26.27
CA LYS A 224 12.56 -1.06 27.23
C LYS A 224 12.45 0.37 26.73
N ALA A 225 12.08 1.29 27.61
CA ALA A 225 12.19 2.72 27.35
C ALA A 225 13.66 3.11 27.12
N LEU A 226 13.88 3.85 26.05
CA LEU A 226 15.14 4.51 25.68
C LEU A 226 15.08 6.01 26.01
N PHE A 227 13.88 6.60 25.87
CA PHE A 227 13.59 7.99 26.15
C PHE A 227 12.13 8.13 26.60
N THR A 228 11.87 8.95 27.62
CA THR A 228 10.52 9.32 28.06
C THR A 228 10.50 10.83 28.28
N TRP A 229 9.53 11.52 27.69
CA TRP A 229 9.29 12.95 27.87
C TRP A 229 7.89 13.18 28.41
N HIS A 230 7.78 14.04 29.42
CA HIS A 230 6.54 14.40 30.10
C HIS A 230 6.15 15.83 29.78
N ALA A 231 4.91 16.08 29.37
CA ALA A 231 4.43 17.42 29.04
C ALA A 231 4.49 18.36 30.26
N LEU A 232 4.17 17.86 31.46
CA LEU A 232 4.19 18.65 32.69
C LEU A 232 5.55 19.23 33.07
N ASP A 233 6.65 18.61 32.65
CA ASP A 233 8.01 19.08 32.97
C ASP A 233 8.37 20.37 32.21
N GLN A 234 7.69 20.66 31.09
CA GLN A 234 8.07 21.71 30.13
C GLN A 234 6.95 22.69 29.77
N VAL A 235 5.68 22.29 29.95
CA VAL A 235 4.48 23.06 29.57
C VAL A 235 3.53 23.19 30.75
N ASP A 236 3.44 24.41 31.29
CA ASP A 236 2.52 24.70 32.39
C ASP A 236 1.06 24.68 31.89
N PRO A 237 0.09 24.04 32.60
CA PRO A 237 -1.30 23.96 32.15
C PRO A 237 -1.98 25.33 31.88
N SER A 238 -1.50 26.43 32.45
CA SER A 238 -1.98 27.79 32.14
C SER A 238 -1.68 28.25 30.71
N GLU A 239 -0.74 27.60 30.01
CA GLU A 239 -0.42 27.85 28.59
C GLU A 239 -1.52 27.38 27.63
N CYS A 240 -2.39 26.48 28.09
CA CYS A 240 -3.37 25.78 27.27
C CYS A 240 -4.78 26.36 27.44
N PHE A 241 -5.67 26.10 26.48
CA PHE A 241 -6.97 26.78 26.38
C PHE A 241 -8.12 26.00 27.03
N THR A 242 -8.02 24.68 27.10
CA THR A 242 -9.05 23.80 27.67
C THR A 242 -9.13 23.93 29.19
N GLU A 243 -10.27 24.38 29.72
CA GLU A 243 -10.53 24.52 31.15
C GLU A 243 -11.03 23.21 31.79
N ILE A 244 -10.97 23.13 33.12
CA ILE A 244 -11.53 21.99 33.88
C ILE A 244 -13.04 21.90 33.65
N GLY A 245 -13.53 20.70 33.35
CA GLY A 245 -14.92 20.44 32.99
C GLY A 245 -15.20 20.51 31.48
N GLN A 246 -14.28 21.06 30.66
CA GLN A 246 -14.37 20.96 29.19
C GLN A 246 -13.81 19.62 28.69
N ALA A 247 -12.68 19.18 29.26
CA ALA A 247 -12.06 17.88 28.98
C ALA A 247 -11.63 17.22 30.29
N GLY A 248 -12.60 16.65 31.01
CA GLY A 248 -12.41 16.04 32.33
C GLY A 248 -12.54 17.03 33.50
N ASN A 249 -13.13 16.57 34.60
CA ASN A 249 -13.45 17.35 35.80
C ASN A 249 -12.30 17.44 36.82
N GLY A 250 -11.11 16.92 36.49
CA GLY A 250 -9.93 16.97 37.36
C GLY A 250 -9.98 15.99 38.53
N THR A 251 -10.72 14.89 38.40
CA THR A 251 -10.85 13.84 39.43
C THR A 251 -10.10 12.56 39.03
N ALA A 252 -9.90 11.60 39.94
CA ALA A 252 -9.14 10.38 39.62
C ALA A 252 -9.74 9.54 38.48
N ASP A 253 -11.07 9.47 38.42
CA ASP A 253 -11.82 8.70 37.41
C ASP A 253 -12.14 9.52 36.14
N ASP A 254 -11.87 10.83 36.18
CA ASP A 254 -12.12 11.79 35.09
C ASP A 254 -11.08 12.94 35.18
N PRO A 255 -9.80 12.64 34.89
CA PRO A 255 -8.70 13.59 35.01
C PRO A 255 -8.78 14.70 33.96
N TRP A 256 -8.29 15.88 34.29
CA TRP A 256 -8.28 17.02 33.36
C TRP A 256 -7.23 16.84 32.26
N ASP A 257 -7.68 16.80 31.01
CA ASP A 257 -6.83 16.75 29.82
C ASP A 257 -6.47 18.17 29.36
N TYR A 258 -5.39 18.72 29.92
CA TYR A 258 -4.95 20.09 29.60
C TYR A 258 -4.15 20.18 28.29
N PHE A 259 -3.53 19.09 27.84
CA PHE A 259 -2.53 19.09 26.76
C PHE A 259 -2.97 18.37 25.49
N HIS A 260 -3.53 17.16 25.59
CA HIS A 260 -4.02 16.36 24.46
C HIS A 260 -3.03 16.24 23.29
N ILE A 261 -2.02 15.37 23.46
CA ILE A 261 -1.01 15.06 22.44
C ILE A 261 -1.60 14.21 21.30
N ASN A 262 -1.56 14.69 20.06
CA ASN A 262 -2.26 14.04 18.94
C ASN A 262 -1.42 13.74 17.68
N SER A 263 -0.16 14.16 17.65
CA SER A 263 0.83 13.68 16.68
C SER A 263 2.25 13.95 17.14
N ILE A 264 3.16 13.02 16.86
CA ILE A 264 4.62 13.17 17.07
C ILE A 264 5.38 12.91 15.76
N GLN A 265 6.60 13.43 15.67
CA GLN A 265 7.56 13.13 14.59
C GLN A 265 8.99 13.31 15.12
N LYS A 266 9.83 12.27 15.04
CA LYS A 266 11.29 12.39 15.24
C LYS A 266 11.92 12.85 13.93
N LEU A 267 12.82 13.82 13.99
CA LEU A 267 13.54 14.38 12.85
C LEU A 267 14.94 13.75 12.71
N ASP A 268 15.59 13.92 11.56
CA ASP A 268 16.91 13.36 11.25
C ASP A 268 18.03 13.82 12.19
N ASP A 269 17.87 15.00 12.83
CA ASP A 269 18.78 15.54 13.85
C ASP A 269 18.47 15.04 15.28
N GLY A 270 17.44 14.20 15.42
CA GLY A 270 16.95 13.65 16.68
C GLY A 270 16.00 14.56 17.45
N ASN A 271 15.72 15.79 17.00
CA ASN A 271 14.68 16.63 17.59
C ASN A 271 13.30 15.97 17.36
N ILE A 272 12.34 16.24 18.24
CA ILE A 272 10.98 15.69 18.15
C ILE A 272 9.97 16.83 18.05
N VAL A 273 9.13 16.80 17.02
CA VAL A 273 7.97 17.69 16.87
C VAL A 273 6.76 17.05 17.53
N ILE A 274 6.06 17.81 18.37
CA ILE A 274 4.88 17.38 19.12
C ILE A 274 3.72 18.33 18.83
N SER A 275 2.53 17.79 18.52
CA SER A 275 1.29 18.56 18.42
C SER A 275 0.42 18.38 19.66
N SER A 276 -0.04 19.51 20.21
CA SER A 276 -1.01 19.58 21.30
C SER A 276 -2.32 20.20 20.79
N ARG A 277 -3.41 19.44 20.86
CA ARG A 277 -4.75 19.92 20.49
C ARG A 277 -5.21 21.04 21.42
N HIS A 278 -4.97 20.91 22.73
CA HIS A 278 -5.57 21.79 23.75
C HIS A 278 -4.75 23.04 24.06
N CYS A 279 -3.47 23.08 23.66
CA CYS A 279 -2.63 24.28 23.76
C CYS A 279 -2.54 25.09 22.45
N HIS A 280 -3.21 24.62 21.38
CA HIS A 280 -3.21 25.22 20.03
C HIS A 280 -1.78 25.42 19.48
N ALA A 281 -0.89 24.47 19.75
CA ALA A 281 0.54 24.64 19.56
C ALA A 281 1.24 23.36 19.08
N LEU A 282 2.26 23.57 18.26
CA LEU A 282 3.34 22.61 18.02
C LEU A 282 4.55 22.97 18.87
N TYR A 283 5.27 21.97 19.33
CA TYR A 283 6.50 22.10 20.12
C TYR A 283 7.63 21.37 19.42
N LEU A 284 8.83 21.94 19.43
CA LEU A 284 10.06 21.22 19.08
C LEU A 284 10.85 20.96 20.36
N ILE A 285 11.09 19.70 20.68
CA ILE A 285 11.96 19.29 21.79
C ILE A 285 13.27 18.70 21.24
N SER A 286 14.35 18.91 21.99
CA SER A 286 15.67 18.36 21.71
C SER A 286 15.75 16.85 22.04
N PRO A 287 16.79 16.13 21.56
CA PRO A 287 17.04 14.74 21.96
C PRO A 287 17.19 14.52 23.47
N SER A 288 17.53 15.56 24.24
CA SER A 288 17.59 15.51 25.72
C SER A 288 16.23 15.77 26.40
N GLY A 289 15.20 16.12 25.64
CA GLY A 289 13.86 16.47 26.15
C GLY A 289 13.67 17.96 26.48
N ASP A 290 14.72 18.78 26.36
CA ASP A 290 14.62 20.22 26.57
C ASP A 290 13.79 20.87 25.45
N LEU A 291 12.85 21.75 25.82
CA LEU A 291 11.97 22.43 24.89
C LEU A 291 12.68 23.59 24.16
N ILE A 292 12.78 23.51 22.82
CA ILE A 292 13.46 24.48 21.97
C ILE A 292 12.54 25.66 21.63
N TRP A 293 11.35 25.40 21.07
CA TRP A 293 10.40 26.44 20.70
C TRP A 293 8.93 25.99 20.73
N ARG A 294 8.01 26.96 20.71
CA ARG A 294 6.55 26.85 20.65
C ARG A 294 6.00 27.57 19.41
N MET A 295 5.35 26.86 18.49
CA MET A 295 4.68 27.43 17.31
C MET A 295 3.16 27.37 17.51
N GLY A 296 2.52 28.53 17.65
CA GLY A 296 1.14 28.63 18.13
C GLY A 296 1.03 28.72 19.66
N GLY A 297 -0.20 28.75 20.16
CA GLY A 297 -0.53 28.81 21.58
C GLY A 297 -0.26 30.17 22.27
N LYS A 298 -0.55 30.23 23.59
CA LYS A 298 -0.44 31.46 24.40
C LYS A 298 0.99 32.00 24.56
N LYS A 299 2.00 31.15 24.38
CA LYS A 299 3.43 31.48 24.52
C LYS A 299 4.23 31.23 23.23
N SER A 300 3.65 31.45 22.06
CA SER A 300 4.37 31.20 20.81
C SER A 300 5.66 32.03 20.70
N ASN A 301 6.73 31.39 20.23
CA ASN A 301 7.93 32.08 19.76
C ASN A 301 7.71 32.72 18.37
N PHE A 302 6.75 32.19 17.59
CA PHE A 302 6.58 32.54 16.18
C PHE A 302 5.54 33.64 15.95
N THR A 303 5.81 34.48 14.95
CA THR A 303 4.85 35.42 14.37
C THR A 303 4.19 34.81 13.15
N PHE A 304 2.87 34.96 13.01
CA PHE A 304 2.09 34.34 11.95
C PHE A 304 1.63 35.35 10.91
N GLY A 305 1.87 35.03 9.64
CA GLY A 305 1.33 35.74 8.49
C GLY A 305 -0.16 35.48 8.26
N PRO A 306 -0.82 36.24 7.36
CA PRO A 306 -2.23 36.04 7.05
C PRO A 306 -2.55 34.59 6.63
N GLY A 307 -3.56 34.00 7.25
CA GLY A 307 -4.01 32.63 6.96
C GLY A 307 -3.11 31.50 7.47
N ALA A 308 -2.02 31.81 8.21
CA ALA A 308 -1.11 30.78 8.74
C ALA A 308 -1.50 30.24 10.13
N ASN A 309 -2.39 30.93 10.86
CA ASN A 309 -2.86 30.50 12.18
C ASN A 309 -3.65 29.19 12.11
N PHE A 310 -3.59 28.41 13.19
CA PHE A 310 -4.37 27.20 13.41
C PHE A 310 -4.80 27.09 14.89
N THR A 311 -5.90 26.37 15.16
CA THR A 311 -6.34 25.99 16.50
C THR A 311 -6.90 24.57 16.51
N TRP A 312 -6.89 23.91 17.67
CA TRP A 312 -7.38 22.53 17.86
C TRP A 312 -6.75 21.49 16.91
N GLN A 313 -5.54 21.77 16.40
CA GLN A 313 -4.98 21.15 15.20
C GLN A 313 -4.51 19.70 15.40
N HIS A 314 -4.49 18.93 14.31
CA HIS A 314 -3.98 17.56 14.24
C HIS A 314 -2.87 17.41 13.19
N HIS A 315 -2.13 16.30 13.27
CA HIS A 315 -1.18 15.83 12.25
C HIS A 315 -0.17 16.91 11.79
N GLY A 316 0.53 17.50 12.76
CA GLY A 316 1.67 18.36 12.48
C GLY A 316 2.82 17.52 11.90
N ARG A 317 3.29 17.88 10.70
CA ARG A 317 4.41 17.23 10.01
C ARG A 317 5.36 18.24 9.41
N MET A 318 6.60 18.21 9.88
CA MET A 318 7.70 18.91 9.21
C MET A 318 8.18 18.12 8.01
N HIS A 319 8.49 18.87 6.95
CA HIS A 319 8.98 18.38 5.67
C HIS A 319 10.28 19.10 5.32
N GLY A 320 10.99 18.61 4.31
CA GLY A 320 12.22 19.25 3.82
C GLY A 320 12.03 20.72 3.43
N GLY A 321 13.10 21.51 3.55
CA GLY A 321 13.13 22.89 3.07
C GLY A 321 12.34 23.90 3.91
N HIS A 322 12.19 23.67 5.22
CA HIS A 322 11.43 24.51 6.17
C HIS A 322 9.93 24.61 5.86
N SER A 323 9.34 23.53 5.36
CA SER A 323 7.89 23.43 5.15
C SER A 323 7.22 22.51 6.19
N LEU A 324 5.96 22.78 6.48
CA LEU A 324 5.19 22.16 7.56
C LEU A 324 3.74 21.98 7.10
N SER A 325 3.17 20.78 7.22
CA SER A 325 1.73 20.57 7.05
C SER A 325 1.02 20.42 8.40
N VAL A 326 -0.17 21.01 8.51
CA VAL A 326 -1.01 20.96 9.71
C VAL A 326 -2.47 20.78 9.30
N PHE A 327 -3.19 19.85 9.92
CA PHE A 327 -4.65 19.80 9.80
C PHE A 327 -5.27 20.76 10.82
N ASN A 328 -5.74 21.92 10.35
CA ASN A 328 -6.40 22.93 11.19
C ASN A 328 -7.88 22.59 11.34
N ASN A 329 -8.25 21.98 12.46
CA ASN A 329 -9.65 21.74 12.82
C ASN A 329 -10.39 23.08 13.01
N GLY A 330 -9.80 24.04 13.72
CA GLY A 330 -10.33 25.40 13.84
C GLY A 330 -11.65 25.53 14.62
N ALA A 331 -12.08 24.47 15.30
CA ALA A 331 -13.33 24.43 16.08
C ALA A 331 -13.37 23.28 17.10
N THR A 332 -14.29 23.40 18.04
CA THR A 332 -14.81 22.34 18.92
C THR A 332 -16.31 22.16 18.65
N PRO A 333 -17.03 21.25 19.33
CA PRO A 333 -18.50 21.22 19.28
C PRO A 333 -19.19 22.49 19.85
N LEU A 334 -18.46 23.36 20.56
CA LEU A 334 -18.98 24.55 21.24
C LEU A 334 -18.42 25.87 20.66
N ASP A 335 -17.20 25.84 20.14
CA ASP A 335 -16.44 27.02 19.71
C ASP A 335 -16.04 26.92 18.24
N GLN A 336 -16.03 28.06 17.55
CA GLN A 336 -15.65 28.16 16.14
C GLN A 336 -14.67 29.31 15.95
N ASP A 337 -13.39 28.99 15.77
CA ASP A 337 -12.32 29.97 15.52
C ASP A 337 -12.18 30.30 14.02
N PHE A 338 -12.54 29.36 13.14
CA PHE A 338 -12.42 29.47 11.68
C PHE A 338 -13.75 29.19 10.95
N PRO A 339 -13.97 29.71 9.73
CA PRO A 339 -15.20 29.45 8.96
C PRO A 339 -15.35 27.99 8.50
N SER A 340 -14.24 27.32 8.23
CA SER A 340 -14.17 25.90 7.87
C SER A 340 -12.83 25.32 8.33
N SER A 341 -12.73 24.01 8.49
CA SER A 341 -11.45 23.34 8.75
C SER A 341 -10.58 23.38 7.49
N GLN A 342 -9.25 23.25 7.63
CA GLN A 342 -8.33 23.38 6.50
C GLN A 342 -7.11 22.48 6.63
N GLY A 343 -6.69 21.86 5.53
CA GLY A 343 -5.34 21.29 5.44
C GLY A 343 -4.34 22.38 5.08
N LEU A 344 -3.54 22.84 6.02
CA LEU A 344 -2.56 23.91 5.80
C LEU A 344 -1.21 23.35 5.35
N LEU A 345 -0.57 24.01 4.38
CA LEU A 345 0.85 23.87 4.08
C LEU A 345 1.51 25.23 4.34
N LEU A 346 2.49 25.24 5.23
CA LEU A 346 3.12 26.42 5.83
C LEU A 346 4.62 26.43 5.52
N ASN A 347 5.20 27.62 5.39
CA ASN A 347 6.64 27.85 5.46
C ASN A 347 6.94 28.42 6.84
N TYR A 348 7.98 27.93 7.52
CA TYR A 348 8.50 28.51 8.75
C TYR A 348 9.95 28.97 8.57
N ASP A 349 10.41 29.89 9.43
CA ASP A 349 11.81 30.30 9.52
C ASP A 349 12.16 30.45 11.01
N GLU A 350 13.12 29.66 11.48
CA GLU A 350 13.56 29.64 12.88
C GLU A 350 14.52 30.79 13.23
N ASN A 351 15.11 31.47 12.24
CA ASN A 351 15.97 32.63 12.48
C ASN A 351 15.14 33.89 12.75
N SER A 352 14.08 34.10 11.96
CA SER A 352 13.14 35.20 12.16
C SER A 352 11.96 34.86 13.07
N MET A 353 11.80 33.58 13.44
CA MET A 353 10.65 33.05 14.17
C MET A 353 9.34 33.51 13.53
N SER A 354 9.14 33.14 12.26
CA SER A 354 7.97 33.52 11.48
C SER A 354 7.38 32.36 10.68
N VAL A 355 6.05 32.32 10.57
CA VAL A 355 5.28 31.32 9.81
C VAL A 355 4.42 32.02 8.77
N SER A 356 4.37 31.50 7.56
CA SER A 356 3.52 32.01 6.46
C SER A 356 2.82 30.89 5.71
N LEU A 357 1.62 31.15 5.21
CA LEU A 357 0.86 30.19 4.40
C LEU A 357 1.51 30.03 3.02
N ILE A 358 1.76 28.78 2.60
CA ILE A 358 2.11 28.43 1.22
C ILE A 358 0.81 28.17 0.44
N SER A 359 0.00 27.22 0.93
CA SER A 359 -1.31 26.89 0.34
C SER A 359 -2.23 26.20 1.36
N ALA A 360 -3.55 26.30 1.16
CA ALA A 360 -4.56 25.68 2.02
C ALA A 360 -5.50 24.80 1.20
N ARG A 361 -5.78 23.59 1.69
CA ARG A 361 -6.81 22.68 1.20
C ARG A 361 -8.12 22.98 1.91
N SER A 362 -9.18 23.26 1.16
CA SER A 362 -10.52 23.52 1.71
C SER A 362 -11.45 22.31 1.52
N PRO A 363 -12.33 21.98 2.47
CA PRO A 363 -13.27 20.87 2.33
C PRO A 363 -14.34 21.20 1.28
N PHE A 364 -14.87 20.17 0.60
CA PHE A 364 -15.72 20.33 -0.58
C PHE A 364 -17.02 21.13 -0.33
N ASN A 365 -17.46 21.16 0.93
CA ASN A 365 -18.67 21.82 1.42
C ASN A 365 -18.38 22.89 2.48
N GLN A 366 -17.12 23.31 2.66
CA GLN A 366 -16.67 24.27 3.68
C GLN A 366 -17.10 23.91 5.13
N THR A 367 -17.23 22.60 5.45
CA THR A 367 -17.59 22.19 6.81
C THR A 367 -16.44 22.27 7.81
N LEU A 368 -16.81 22.20 9.10
CA LEU A 368 -15.90 22.06 10.22
C LEU A 368 -15.83 20.62 10.70
N THR A 369 -14.63 20.23 11.14
CA THR A 369 -14.28 18.90 11.65
C THR A 369 -13.66 19.10 13.03
N VAL A 370 -14.43 18.81 14.08
CA VAL A 370 -14.14 19.24 15.46
C VAL A 370 -13.00 18.46 16.13
N ALA A 371 -12.60 17.33 15.56
CA ALA A 371 -11.50 16.49 16.02
C ALA A 371 -10.89 15.68 14.87
N GLU A 372 -9.76 15.04 15.15
CA GLU A 372 -9.08 14.10 14.25
C GLU A 372 -8.60 14.78 12.94
N GLY A 373 -8.16 13.98 11.96
CA GLY A 373 -7.81 14.42 10.62
C GLY A 373 -6.31 14.38 10.29
N SER A 374 -6.02 14.44 8.99
CA SER A 374 -4.66 14.34 8.44
C SER A 374 -4.46 15.20 7.20
N VAL A 375 -3.23 15.67 7.02
CA VAL A 375 -2.70 16.14 5.73
C VAL A 375 -1.45 15.33 5.42
N GLN A 376 -1.50 14.55 4.34
CA GLN A 376 -0.35 13.84 3.78
C GLN A 376 0.07 14.54 2.50
N ILE A 377 1.33 14.95 2.41
CA ILE A 377 1.94 15.41 1.16
C ILE A 377 2.48 14.18 0.43
N LEU A 378 2.25 14.09 -0.88
CA LEU A 378 2.74 13.02 -1.75
C LEU A 378 3.96 13.51 -2.54
N ASP A 379 4.77 12.58 -3.07
CA ASP A 379 5.98 12.90 -3.84
C ASP A 379 5.71 13.73 -5.12
N SER A 380 4.48 13.69 -5.65
CA SER A 380 4.03 14.55 -6.77
C SER A 380 3.87 16.03 -6.37
N GLY A 381 3.89 16.33 -5.07
CA GLY A 381 3.49 17.61 -4.47
C GLY A 381 1.99 17.76 -4.24
N ASP A 382 1.18 16.78 -4.67
CA ASP A 382 -0.24 16.70 -4.30
C ASP A 382 -0.40 16.34 -2.83
N SER A 383 -1.64 16.33 -2.33
CA SER A 383 -1.92 15.93 -0.96
C SER A 383 -3.22 15.14 -0.81
N ILE A 384 -3.21 14.14 0.08
CA ILE A 384 -4.41 13.52 0.62
C ILE A 384 -4.78 14.22 1.93
N VAL A 385 -6.06 14.57 2.07
CA VAL A 385 -6.61 15.15 3.30
C VAL A 385 -7.68 14.21 3.84
N GLY A 386 -7.44 13.68 5.04
CA GLY A 386 -8.47 12.98 5.83
C GLY A 386 -9.18 13.98 6.72
N TRP A 387 -10.51 14.09 6.60
CA TRP A 387 -11.29 15.11 7.31
C TRP A 387 -11.76 14.65 8.71
N GLY A 388 -11.08 13.66 9.29
CA GLY A 388 -11.25 13.26 10.69
C GLY A 388 -12.71 12.94 11.03
N SER A 389 -13.27 13.72 11.97
CA SER A 389 -14.65 13.62 12.46
C SER A 389 -15.76 13.81 11.40
N ALA A 390 -15.42 14.00 10.11
CA ALA A 390 -16.38 14.02 9.02
C ALA A 390 -16.13 12.86 8.03
N PRO A 391 -17.20 12.27 7.44
CA PRO A 391 -17.14 10.99 6.74
C PRO A 391 -16.57 11.07 5.31
N TYR A 392 -15.49 11.82 5.09
CA TYR A 392 -14.88 11.97 3.78
C TYR A 392 -13.35 12.21 3.79
N PHE A 393 -12.71 11.93 2.67
CA PHE A 393 -11.31 12.27 2.38
C PHE A 393 -11.20 12.80 0.94
N SER A 394 -10.18 13.62 0.67
CA SER A 394 -10.00 14.27 -0.64
C SER A 394 -8.55 14.27 -1.11
N LYS A 395 -8.36 14.35 -2.43
CA LYS A 395 -7.07 14.71 -3.03
C LYS A 395 -7.10 16.15 -3.51
N HIS A 396 -6.02 16.85 -3.24
CA HIS A 396 -5.77 18.21 -3.70
C HIS A 396 -4.45 18.27 -4.45
N ASP A 397 -4.35 19.18 -5.41
CA ASP A 397 -3.08 19.47 -6.08
C ASP A 397 -2.10 20.22 -5.17
N ARG A 398 -0.91 20.51 -5.70
CA ARG A 398 0.13 21.33 -5.04
C ARG A 398 -0.34 22.73 -4.61
N ASN A 399 -1.27 23.34 -5.35
CA ASN A 399 -1.81 24.67 -5.06
C ASN A 399 -2.88 24.63 -3.96
N GLY A 400 -3.41 23.44 -3.65
CA GLY A 400 -4.50 23.21 -2.69
C GLY A 400 -5.87 23.05 -3.35
N ASP A 401 -5.95 23.08 -4.68
CA ASP A 401 -7.20 22.92 -5.43
C ASP A 401 -7.68 21.47 -5.37
N MET A 402 -8.96 21.25 -5.10
CA MET A 402 -9.52 19.90 -4.95
C MET A 402 -9.64 19.20 -6.31
N LEU A 403 -9.05 18.00 -6.41
CA LEU A 403 -9.15 17.14 -7.59
C LEU A 403 -10.35 16.20 -7.51
N TRP A 404 -10.59 15.61 -6.33
CA TRP A 404 -11.76 14.77 -6.04
C TRP A 404 -11.99 14.66 -4.52
N THR A 405 -13.19 14.24 -4.11
CA THR A 405 -13.50 13.88 -2.72
C THR A 405 -14.36 12.62 -2.65
N ALA A 406 -14.03 11.74 -1.72
CA ALA A 406 -14.69 10.47 -1.46
C ALA A 406 -15.38 10.50 -0.10
N GLN A 407 -16.69 10.21 -0.06
CA GLN A 407 -17.43 9.91 1.15
C GLN A 407 -17.38 8.42 1.48
N PHE A 408 -17.35 8.10 2.77
CA PHE A 408 -17.45 6.75 3.33
C PHE A 408 -18.62 6.61 4.34
N GLY A 409 -19.49 7.63 4.41
CA GLY A 409 -20.74 7.61 5.16
C GLY A 409 -21.41 9.00 5.17
N LEU A 410 -22.47 9.13 5.96
CA LEU A 410 -23.05 10.41 6.40
C LEU A 410 -22.94 10.59 7.93
N SER A 411 -22.80 9.49 8.67
CA SER A 411 -22.67 9.43 10.13
C SER A 411 -21.52 8.50 10.53
N SER A 412 -20.33 8.79 10.00
CA SER A 412 -19.10 8.01 10.24
C SER A 412 -17.90 8.93 10.44
N THR A 413 -16.85 8.43 11.09
CA THR A 413 -15.52 9.08 11.19
C THR A 413 -14.42 8.15 10.70
N SER A 414 -13.25 8.69 10.38
CA SER A 414 -12.00 7.94 10.23
C SER A 414 -10.87 8.81 10.76
N TYR A 415 -10.18 8.35 11.81
CA TYR A 415 -9.22 9.15 12.57
C TYR A 415 -8.20 9.88 11.69
N ARG A 416 -7.69 9.18 10.67
CA ARG A 416 -6.94 9.74 9.55
C ARG A 416 -7.34 9.05 8.25
N ALA A 417 -6.91 9.62 7.13
CA ALA A 417 -6.89 8.95 5.83
C ALA A 417 -5.53 9.15 5.17
N PHE A 418 -5.00 8.09 4.56
CA PHE A 418 -3.71 8.08 3.87
C PHE A 418 -3.78 7.28 2.56
N LEU A 419 -2.87 7.58 1.63
CA LEU A 419 -2.60 6.82 0.42
C LEU A 419 -1.18 6.24 0.51
N HIS A 420 -1.04 4.92 0.40
CA HIS A 420 0.26 4.25 0.37
C HIS A 420 0.28 3.04 -0.57
N ASN A 421 1.45 2.75 -1.14
CA ASN A 421 1.73 1.46 -1.77
C ASN A 421 1.84 0.36 -0.69
N TRP A 422 1.31 -0.84 -0.95
CA TRP A 422 1.42 -1.96 -0.01
C TRP A 422 1.55 -3.32 -0.72
N VAL A 423 2.53 -4.11 -0.27
CA VAL A 423 2.85 -5.43 -0.79
C VAL A 423 2.37 -6.49 0.19
N GLY A 424 1.35 -7.25 -0.21
CA GLY A 424 0.66 -8.23 0.61
C GLY A 424 0.70 -9.63 0.00
N HIS A 425 1.36 -10.54 0.70
CA HIS A 425 1.55 -11.96 0.38
C HIS A 425 0.90 -12.86 1.46
N PRO A 426 -0.43 -12.83 1.62
CA PRO A 426 -1.12 -13.58 2.67
C PRO A 426 -0.89 -15.09 2.55
N THR A 427 -0.45 -15.71 3.64
CA THR A 427 -0.16 -17.15 3.71
C THR A 427 -1.43 -18.02 3.79
N PHE A 428 -2.57 -17.42 4.11
CA PHE A 428 -3.87 -18.08 4.11
C PHE A 428 -4.49 -18.11 2.70
N PRO A 429 -5.23 -19.18 2.35
CA PRO A 429 -5.89 -19.30 1.05
C PRO A 429 -7.05 -18.30 0.88
N PRO A 430 -7.50 -18.03 -0.36
CA PRO A 430 -8.71 -17.26 -0.60
C PRO A 430 -9.93 -17.93 0.05
N SER A 431 -10.83 -17.12 0.59
CA SER A 431 -12.11 -17.56 1.15
C SER A 431 -13.11 -17.88 0.03
N ALA A 432 -14.05 -18.78 0.31
CA ALA A 432 -15.14 -19.12 -0.61
C ALA A 432 -16.44 -19.40 0.13
N GLN A 433 -17.57 -18.91 -0.41
CA GLN A 433 -18.92 -19.19 0.09
C GLN A 433 -19.81 -19.70 -1.05
N LEU A 434 -20.65 -20.70 -0.77
CA LEU A 434 -21.65 -21.20 -1.72
C LEU A 434 -22.99 -20.52 -1.50
N SER A 435 -23.66 -20.07 -2.57
CA SER A 435 -25.06 -19.64 -2.52
C SER A 435 -25.96 -20.83 -2.21
N ASN A 436 -26.78 -20.73 -1.18
CA ASN A 436 -27.73 -21.79 -0.84
C ASN A 436 -29.00 -21.69 -1.72
N THR A 437 -28.93 -22.18 -2.95
CA THR A 437 -30.05 -22.16 -3.90
C THR A 437 -31.01 -23.33 -3.67
N SER A 438 -32.31 -23.04 -3.62
CA SER A 438 -33.38 -24.05 -3.46
C SER A 438 -33.46 -25.08 -4.61
N THR A 439 -32.79 -24.80 -5.72
CA THR A 439 -32.61 -25.71 -6.86
C THR A 439 -31.19 -26.29 -6.84
N PRO A 440 -31.02 -27.63 -6.93
CA PRO A 440 -29.69 -28.24 -6.95
C PRO A 440 -28.82 -27.77 -8.12
N ASN A 441 -29.40 -27.34 -9.24
CA ASN A 441 -28.68 -27.21 -10.50
C ASN A 441 -27.79 -25.95 -10.65
N ASP A 442 -27.94 -24.97 -9.77
CA ASP A 442 -27.47 -23.58 -9.95
C ASP A 442 -26.65 -23.05 -8.74
N ILE A 443 -25.67 -23.83 -8.26
CA ILE A 443 -24.80 -23.38 -7.15
C ILE A 443 -23.92 -22.22 -7.63
N THR A 444 -24.01 -21.05 -7.01
CA THR A 444 -23.05 -19.96 -7.20
C THR A 444 -21.95 -20.04 -6.16
N VAL A 445 -20.67 -19.98 -6.58
CA VAL A 445 -19.52 -19.83 -5.69
C VAL A 445 -19.12 -18.37 -5.68
N TYR A 446 -19.06 -17.77 -4.49
CA TYR A 446 -18.42 -16.49 -4.23
C TYR A 446 -17.03 -16.71 -3.67
N THR A 447 -16.10 -15.82 -3.97
CA THR A 447 -14.70 -15.93 -3.51
C THR A 447 -14.10 -14.57 -3.21
N TRP A 448 -13.05 -14.50 -2.38
CA TRP A 448 -12.27 -13.29 -2.09
C TRP A 448 -10.91 -13.65 -1.45
N TRP A 449 -9.93 -12.74 -1.46
CA TRP A 449 -8.65 -12.95 -0.80
C TRP A 449 -8.24 -11.70 0.01
N ASN A 450 -8.30 -11.79 1.33
CA ASN A 450 -7.92 -10.69 2.23
C ASN A 450 -6.43 -10.34 2.03
N GLY A 451 -6.15 -9.15 1.51
CA GLY A 451 -4.79 -8.60 1.46
C GLY A 451 -3.84 -9.15 0.39
N ALA A 452 -4.30 -9.95 -0.58
CA ALA A 452 -3.43 -10.42 -1.67
C ALA A 452 -3.27 -9.32 -2.75
N THR A 453 -2.35 -8.37 -2.54
CA THR A 453 -2.14 -7.25 -3.48
C THR A 453 -1.31 -7.67 -4.69
N GLU A 454 -0.36 -8.58 -4.50
CA GLU A 454 0.59 -9.04 -5.52
C GLU A 454 0.07 -10.19 -6.41
N VAL A 455 -1.19 -10.60 -6.24
CA VAL A 455 -1.83 -11.56 -7.13
C VAL A 455 -2.60 -10.76 -8.20
N ARG A 456 -2.33 -11.02 -9.48
CA ARG A 456 -3.04 -10.36 -10.59
C ARG A 456 -4.35 -11.07 -10.91
N PHE A 457 -4.30 -12.40 -10.96
CA PHE A 457 -5.48 -13.24 -11.03
C PHE A 457 -5.17 -14.59 -10.41
N TRP A 458 -6.21 -15.32 -10.04
CA TRP A 458 -6.11 -16.67 -9.54
C TRP A 458 -7.25 -17.51 -10.10
N GLN A 459 -6.98 -18.75 -10.43
CA GLN A 459 -7.99 -19.63 -11.02
C GLN A 459 -8.70 -20.43 -9.94
N LEU A 460 -10.04 -20.44 -9.96
CA LEU A 460 -10.80 -21.43 -9.20
C LEU A 460 -10.96 -22.70 -10.03
N LEU A 461 -10.50 -23.83 -9.49
CA LEU A 461 -10.47 -25.11 -10.16
C LEU A 461 -11.50 -26.06 -9.53
N GLY A 462 -12.39 -26.64 -10.35
CA GLY A 462 -13.43 -27.56 -9.89
C GLY A 462 -13.57 -28.81 -10.77
N SER A 463 -13.68 -29.99 -10.15
CA SER A 463 -13.92 -31.26 -10.87
C SER A 463 -14.99 -32.13 -10.24
N LYS A 464 -15.66 -32.93 -11.09
CA LYS A 464 -16.77 -33.84 -10.78
C LYS A 464 -16.30 -35.21 -10.24
N SER A 465 -15.00 -35.51 -10.29
CA SER A 465 -14.34 -36.63 -9.59
C SER A 465 -12.83 -36.36 -9.48
N ALA A 466 -12.11 -37.11 -8.64
CA ALA A 466 -10.65 -37.02 -8.54
C ALA A 466 -9.87 -37.47 -9.81
N SER A 467 -10.58 -37.90 -10.86
CA SER A 467 -10.02 -38.52 -12.08
C SER A 467 -10.41 -37.80 -13.37
N VAL A 468 -11.09 -36.65 -13.29
CA VAL A 468 -11.53 -35.83 -14.44
C VAL A 468 -10.79 -34.49 -14.40
N PRO A 469 -10.30 -33.96 -15.54
CA PRO A 469 -9.67 -32.64 -15.60
C PRO A 469 -10.51 -31.54 -14.93
N LEU A 470 -9.85 -30.59 -14.30
CA LEU A 470 -10.49 -29.47 -13.63
C LEU A 470 -11.05 -28.51 -14.69
N ASN A 471 -12.30 -28.08 -14.54
CA ASN A 471 -12.76 -26.88 -15.21
C ASN A 471 -12.09 -25.67 -14.52
N THR A 472 -11.56 -24.75 -15.33
CA THR A 472 -10.84 -23.54 -14.91
C THR A 472 -11.72 -22.31 -15.06
N THR A 473 -11.57 -21.33 -14.18
CA THR A 473 -12.14 -19.98 -14.34
C THR A 473 -11.20 -18.97 -13.70
N ASP A 474 -10.79 -17.96 -14.47
CA ASP A 474 -9.91 -16.88 -13.99
C ASP A 474 -10.70 -15.89 -13.11
N LEU A 475 -10.17 -15.55 -11.94
CA LEU A 475 -10.77 -14.63 -10.97
C LEU A 475 -9.74 -13.56 -10.53
N HIS A 476 -10.17 -12.32 -10.32
CA HIS A 476 -9.30 -11.25 -9.83
C HIS A 476 -9.36 -11.21 -8.28
N PRO A 477 -8.25 -11.14 -7.53
CA PRO A 477 -8.27 -11.24 -6.07
C PRO A 477 -8.94 -10.05 -5.38
N SER A 478 -8.79 -8.84 -5.93
CA SER A 478 -9.44 -7.61 -5.43
C SER A 478 -10.91 -7.45 -5.84
N MET A 479 -11.52 -8.45 -6.47
CA MET A 479 -12.95 -8.47 -6.81
C MET A 479 -13.61 -9.75 -6.32
N PRO A 480 -14.48 -9.68 -5.30
CA PRO A 480 -15.45 -10.73 -5.05
C PRO A 480 -16.24 -11.07 -6.33
N ALA A 481 -16.12 -12.33 -6.74
CA ALA A 481 -16.62 -12.83 -8.02
C ALA A 481 -17.55 -14.03 -7.81
N ALA A 482 -18.65 -14.06 -8.57
CA ALA A 482 -19.72 -15.05 -8.48
C ALA A 482 -19.74 -15.99 -9.71
N PHE A 483 -19.66 -17.31 -9.49
CA PHE A 483 -19.61 -18.32 -10.58
C PHE A 483 -20.61 -19.48 -10.39
N LYS A 484 -21.40 -19.82 -11.42
CA LYS A 484 -22.36 -20.95 -11.40
C LYS A 484 -21.72 -22.32 -11.70
N LEU A 485 -21.63 -23.18 -10.68
CA LEU A 485 -21.42 -24.62 -10.78
C LEU A 485 -22.73 -25.35 -11.17
N GLY A 486 -22.74 -26.02 -12.33
CA GLY A 486 -23.86 -26.83 -12.78
C GLY A 486 -24.01 -28.18 -12.05
N ASN A 487 -25.26 -28.57 -11.78
CA ASN A 487 -25.77 -29.83 -11.17
C ASN A 487 -24.76 -30.73 -10.39
N PRO A 488 -24.78 -30.67 -9.04
CA PRO A 488 -23.84 -31.31 -8.12
C PRO A 488 -24.37 -32.59 -7.45
N VAL A 489 -25.60 -33.06 -7.76
CA VAL A 489 -26.27 -34.11 -6.98
C VAL A 489 -25.36 -35.37 -6.85
N GLY A 490 -24.98 -35.68 -5.61
CA GLY A 490 -24.18 -36.86 -5.26
C GLY A 490 -22.67 -36.76 -5.49
N LYS A 491 -22.09 -35.58 -5.75
CA LYS A 491 -20.65 -35.44 -6.10
C LYS A 491 -19.85 -34.63 -5.09
N ARG A 492 -18.66 -35.15 -4.74
CA ARG A 492 -17.62 -34.38 -4.04
C ARG A 492 -16.86 -33.53 -5.06
N TRP A 493 -16.82 -32.23 -4.83
CA TRP A 493 -15.98 -31.29 -5.58
C TRP A 493 -14.71 -31.01 -4.76
N LYS A 494 -13.55 -31.04 -5.40
CA LYS A 494 -12.33 -30.45 -4.85
C LYS A 494 -12.18 -29.08 -5.46
N LEU A 495 -12.25 -28.04 -4.62
CA LEU A 495 -11.86 -26.68 -4.98
C LEU A 495 -10.36 -26.56 -4.74
N THR A 496 -9.65 -26.02 -5.72
CA THR A 496 -8.22 -25.66 -5.60
C THR A 496 -8.03 -24.33 -6.30
N TYR A 497 -7.02 -23.57 -5.86
CA TYR A 497 -6.60 -22.34 -6.53
C TYR A 497 -5.21 -22.50 -7.13
N ARG A 498 -4.90 -21.65 -8.10
CA ARG A 498 -3.54 -21.34 -8.61
C ARG A 498 -3.41 -19.83 -8.67
N THR A 499 -2.34 -19.28 -8.11
CA THR A 499 -1.98 -17.86 -8.23
C THR A 499 -1.27 -17.57 -9.55
N PHE A 500 -1.44 -16.35 -10.03
CA PHE A 500 -0.60 -15.69 -11.01
C PHE A 500 -0.24 -14.32 -10.42
N GLU A 501 1.04 -14.10 -10.17
CA GLU A 501 1.56 -12.87 -9.54
C GLU A 501 1.42 -11.66 -10.49
N ILE A 502 1.73 -10.45 -10.01
CA ILE A 502 1.83 -9.27 -10.89
C ILE A 502 2.98 -9.48 -11.87
N ALA A 503 2.63 -10.04 -13.03
CA ALA A 503 3.55 -10.26 -14.14
C ALA A 503 4.22 -8.94 -14.53
N ALA A 504 5.53 -9.01 -14.76
CA ALA A 504 6.30 -7.89 -15.28
C ALA A 504 5.62 -7.29 -16.54
N THR A 505 5.57 -5.96 -16.60
CA THR A 505 5.03 -5.21 -17.75
C THR A 505 6.11 -4.46 -18.51
N VAL A 506 7.25 -4.21 -17.87
CA VAL A 506 8.44 -3.61 -18.46
C VAL A 506 9.69 -4.35 -18.01
N GLY A 507 10.79 -4.14 -18.71
CA GLY A 507 12.09 -4.70 -18.36
C GLY A 507 13.25 -3.96 -19.00
N LEU A 508 14.45 -4.47 -18.78
CA LEU A 508 15.67 -4.08 -19.48
C LEU A 508 16.35 -5.34 -20.03
N LEU A 509 17.03 -5.18 -21.16
CA LEU A 509 18.08 -6.07 -21.61
C LEU A 509 19.29 -5.19 -21.90
N VAL A 510 20.36 -5.39 -21.15
CA VAL A 510 21.58 -4.57 -21.20
C VAL A 510 22.75 -5.45 -21.64
N PRO A 511 23.09 -5.52 -22.94
CA PRO A 511 24.28 -6.20 -23.41
C PRO A 511 25.55 -5.50 -22.92
N LEU A 512 26.49 -6.28 -22.41
CA LEU A 512 27.76 -5.84 -21.85
C LEU A 512 28.90 -6.50 -22.62
N VAL A 513 29.38 -5.84 -23.67
CA VAL A 513 30.50 -6.33 -24.47
C VAL A 513 31.80 -6.07 -23.72
N ALA A 514 32.42 -7.14 -23.20
CA ALA A 514 33.64 -7.02 -22.40
C ALA A 514 34.86 -6.72 -23.28
N LYS A 515 35.82 -5.93 -22.76
CA LYS A 515 37.17 -5.94 -23.33
C LYS A 515 37.77 -7.33 -23.13
N GLU A 516 38.49 -7.85 -24.13
CA GLU A 516 39.06 -9.21 -24.08
C GLU A 516 39.93 -9.47 -22.82
N SER A 517 40.60 -8.44 -22.30
CA SER A 517 41.43 -8.51 -21.08
C SER A 517 40.66 -8.30 -19.76
N LYS A 518 39.33 -8.16 -19.80
CA LYS A 518 38.48 -7.78 -18.66
C LYS A 518 37.32 -8.76 -18.39
N THR A 519 37.23 -9.86 -19.13
CA THR A 519 36.15 -10.86 -19.02
C THR A 519 35.85 -11.30 -17.57
N GLN A 520 36.86 -11.72 -16.82
CA GLN A 520 36.69 -12.10 -15.42
C GLN A 520 36.21 -10.93 -14.55
N ALA A 521 36.71 -9.71 -14.79
CA ALA A 521 36.29 -8.53 -14.04
C ALA A 521 34.82 -8.13 -14.31
N VAL A 522 34.28 -8.44 -15.50
CA VAL A 522 32.84 -8.30 -15.77
C VAL A 522 32.05 -9.38 -15.01
N VAL A 523 32.52 -10.62 -14.96
CA VAL A 523 31.88 -11.68 -14.16
C VAL A 523 31.86 -11.30 -12.67
N ASP A 524 32.98 -10.82 -12.14
CA ASP A 524 33.09 -10.39 -10.74
C ASP A 524 32.17 -9.18 -10.46
N PHE A 525 32.12 -8.21 -11.37
CA PHE A 525 31.18 -7.08 -11.32
C PHE A 525 29.71 -7.53 -11.28
N LEU A 526 29.33 -8.51 -12.12
CA LEU A 526 27.96 -9.05 -12.16
C LEU A 526 27.59 -9.79 -10.86
N GLN A 527 28.55 -10.44 -10.19
CA GLN A 527 28.33 -11.03 -8.86
C GLN A 527 28.16 -9.97 -7.76
N VAL A 528 28.88 -8.84 -7.86
CA VAL A 528 28.63 -7.68 -6.98
C VAL A 528 27.24 -7.10 -7.23
N GLY A 529 26.85 -6.91 -8.50
CA GLY A 529 25.49 -6.50 -8.88
C GLY A 529 24.42 -7.40 -8.26
N TYR A 530 24.55 -8.72 -8.43
CA TYR A 530 23.65 -9.70 -7.81
C TYR A 530 23.51 -9.54 -6.30
N SER A 531 24.60 -9.24 -5.58
CA SER A 531 24.58 -9.03 -4.13
C SER A 531 23.83 -7.76 -3.68
N LEU A 532 23.62 -6.80 -4.59
CA LEU A 532 22.88 -5.56 -4.35
C LEU A 532 21.39 -5.65 -4.72
N VAL A 533 20.98 -6.60 -5.57
CA VAL A 533 19.57 -6.79 -5.99
C VAL A 533 18.58 -6.91 -4.81
N PRO A 534 18.90 -7.54 -3.66
CA PRO A 534 18.00 -7.56 -2.50
C PRO A 534 17.63 -6.17 -1.93
N SER A 535 18.41 -5.12 -2.25
CA SER A 535 18.11 -3.74 -1.89
C SER A 535 17.26 -2.99 -2.94
N GLU A 536 16.84 -3.67 -4.01
CA GLU A 536 15.98 -3.14 -5.07
C GLU A 536 14.66 -3.93 -5.12
N PRO A 537 13.74 -3.73 -4.15
CA PRO A 537 12.56 -4.60 -3.96
C PRO A 537 11.58 -4.60 -5.13
N LEU A 538 11.62 -3.59 -6.01
CA LEU A 538 10.78 -3.50 -7.20
C LEU A 538 11.36 -4.26 -8.42
N THR A 539 12.63 -4.67 -8.36
CA THR A 539 13.27 -5.55 -9.36
C THR A 539 12.71 -6.96 -9.17
N ARG A 540 11.84 -7.39 -10.09
CA ARG A 540 11.11 -8.66 -10.00
C ARG A 540 12.04 -9.82 -10.25
N GLU A 541 12.48 -9.97 -11.49
CA GLU A 541 13.53 -10.91 -11.83
C GLU A 541 14.78 -10.15 -12.27
N TRP A 542 15.96 -10.68 -11.94
CA TRP A 542 17.25 -10.14 -12.34
C TRP A 542 18.20 -11.28 -12.65
N PHE A 543 18.76 -11.30 -13.86
CA PHE A 543 19.65 -12.34 -14.33
C PHE A 543 20.93 -11.75 -14.94
N ALA A 544 22.08 -12.24 -14.48
CA ALA A 544 23.36 -12.03 -15.14
C ALA A 544 23.70 -13.23 -16.00
N VAL A 545 24.00 -13.01 -17.28
CA VAL A 545 24.29 -14.07 -18.25
C VAL A 545 25.56 -13.83 -19.04
N ALA A 546 26.20 -14.91 -19.47
CA ALA A 546 27.25 -14.91 -20.49
C ALA A 546 26.69 -15.44 -21.82
N TYR A 547 27.03 -14.82 -22.94
CA TYR A 547 26.64 -15.29 -24.27
C TYR A 547 27.61 -16.39 -24.71
N GLU A 548 27.12 -17.62 -24.90
CA GLU A 548 27.92 -18.76 -25.34
C GLU A 548 28.57 -18.46 -26.70
N GLU A 549 29.87 -18.79 -26.83
CA GLU A 549 30.67 -18.64 -28.06
C GLU A 549 30.83 -17.21 -28.63
N SER A 550 30.40 -16.17 -27.90
CA SER A 550 30.51 -14.77 -28.31
C SER A 550 31.95 -14.27 -28.53
N LYS A 551 32.14 -13.47 -29.59
CA LYS A 551 33.40 -12.79 -29.92
C LYS A 551 33.12 -11.38 -30.48
N PRO A 552 33.54 -10.29 -29.81
CA PRO A 552 34.13 -10.25 -28.46
C PRO A 552 33.24 -10.90 -27.39
N PRO A 553 33.78 -11.29 -26.22
CA PRO A 553 32.99 -11.91 -25.15
C PRO A 553 31.90 -10.95 -24.65
N THR A 554 30.65 -11.38 -24.77
CA THR A 554 29.47 -10.59 -24.40
C THR A 554 28.78 -11.21 -23.19
N TYR A 555 28.40 -10.36 -22.26
CA TYR A 555 27.53 -10.67 -21.14
C TYR A 555 26.23 -9.88 -21.29
N ALA A 556 25.23 -10.14 -20.46
CA ALA A 556 24.10 -9.23 -20.35
C ALA A 556 23.52 -9.26 -18.93
N ILE A 557 22.85 -8.16 -18.59
CA ILE A 557 21.84 -8.13 -17.53
C ILE A 557 20.47 -8.20 -18.22
N PHE A 558 19.58 -9.04 -17.70
CA PHE A 558 18.16 -9.04 -18.05
C PHE A 558 17.34 -8.96 -16.77
N ASP A 559 16.44 -8.00 -16.73
CA ASP A 559 15.75 -7.61 -15.51
C ASP A 559 14.35 -7.06 -15.80
N THR A 560 13.43 -7.28 -14.87
CA THR A 560 11.99 -7.14 -15.09
C THR A 560 11.31 -6.41 -13.93
N PHE A 561 10.23 -5.69 -14.24
CA PHE A 561 9.53 -4.83 -13.29
C PHE A 561 8.02 -4.88 -13.52
N ALA A 562 7.26 -4.77 -12.43
CA ALA A 562 5.80 -4.68 -12.48
C ALA A 562 5.32 -3.41 -13.21
N ALA A 563 6.07 -2.30 -13.14
CA ALA A 563 5.74 -1.01 -13.73
C ALA A 563 7.00 -0.17 -14.05
N GLU A 564 6.83 0.97 -14.74
CA GLU A 564 7.94 1.88 -15.09
C GLU A 564 8.67 2.45 -13.87
N GLU A 565 7.97 2.65 -12.75
CA GLU A 565 8.54 3.13 -11.48
C GLU A 565 9.70 2.24 -11.02
N GLY A 566 9.49 0.92 -10.92
CA GLY A 566 10.55 -0.03 -10.55
C GLY A 566 11.73 0.01 -11.50
N ARG A 567 11.46 0.12 -12.82
CA ARG A 567 12.51 0.29 -13.84
C ARG A 567 13.26 1.61 -13.68
N HIS A 568 12.57 2.68 -13.31
CA HIS A 568 13.18 3.99 -13.08
C HIS A 568 14.08 3.97 -11.85
N ILE A 569 13.58 3.44 -10.73
CA ILE A 569 14.35 3.28 -9.49
C ILE A 569 15.60 2.44 -9.73
N HIS A 570 15.50 1.30 -10.41
CA HIS A 570 16.66 0.48 -10.79
C HIS A 570 17.69 1.26 -11.64
N LEU A 571 17.24 2.00 -12.65
CA LEU A 571 18.11 2.83 -13.51
C LEU A 571 18.78 4.00 -12.78
N THR A 572 18.24 4.43 -11.64
CA THR A 572 18.86 5.40 -10.73
C THR A 572 19.54 4.76 -9.52
N GLY A 573 19.49 3.43 -9.43
CA GLY A 573 19.89 2.65 -8.27
C GLY A 573 21.39 2.36 -8.21
N GLN A 574 21.80 1.66 -7.15
CA GLN A 574 23.22 1.36 -6.90
C GLN A 574 23.84 0.48 -8.00
N ILE A 575 23.07 -0.46 -8.58
CA ILE A 575 23.56 -1.32 -9.66
C ILE A 575 23.81 -0.51 -10.94
N ALA A 576 22.86 0.34 -11.34
CA ALA A 576 23.02 1.18 -12.52
C ALA A 576 24.15 2.21 -12.36
N GLN A 577 24.26 2.86 -11.19
CA GLN A 577 25.36 3.78 -10.89
C GLN A 577 26.71 3.05 -10.96
N ALA A 578 26.84 1.88 -10.32
CA ALA A 578 28.05 1.07 -10.37
C ALA A 578 28.40 0.62 -11.79
N LEU A 579 27.42 0.29 -12.63
CA LEU A 579 27.64 -0.02 -14.04
C LEU A 579 28.22 1.19 -14.78
N MET A 580 27.61 2.36 -14.64
CA MET A 580 28.06 3.57 -15.34
C MET A 580 29.46 4.02 -14.90
N ASP A 581 29.79 3.89 -13.61
CA ASP A 581 31.12 4.22 -13.08
C ASP A 581 32.23 3.28 -13.59
N ASN A 582 31.91 2.00 -13.83
CA ASN A 582 32.89 0.99 -14.25
C ASN A 582 32.88 0.69 -15.77
N ALA A 583 31.84 1.11 -16.51
CA ALA A 583 31.62 0.79 -17.92
C ALA A 583 32.85 1.05 -18.79
N LYS A 584 33.44 2.24 -18.68
CA LYS A 584 34.60 2.65 -19.49
C LYS A 584 35.86 1.83 -19.25
N ASP A 585 36.00 1.20 -18.08
CA ASP A 585 37.14 0.36 -17.74
C ASP A 585 36.93 -1.10 -18.16
N LEU A 586 35.70 -1.61 -18.02
CA LEU A 586 35.34 -3.00 -18.25
C LEU A 586 34.93 -3.32 -19.70
N LEU A 587 34.19 -2.43 -20.35
CA LEU A 587 33.46 -2.68 -21.59
C LEU A 587 34.17 -2.11 -22.82
N ALA A 588 34.02 -2.77 -23.97
CA ALA A 588 34.61 -2.35 -25.24
C ALA A 588 33.83 -1.19 -25.89
N GLU A 589 32.55 -1.04 -25.53
CA GLU A 589 31.62 0.02 -25.95
C GLU A 589 30.75 0.42 -24.76
N ASP A 590 30.12 1.60 -24.82
CA ASP A 590 29.19 2.05 -23.78
C ASP A 590 27.94 1.13 -23.75
N PRO A 591 27.37 0.82 -22.57
CA PRO A 591 26.28 -0.15 -22.46
C PRO A 591 24.99 0.38 -23.10
N ASP A 592 24.40 -0.42 -24.00
CA ASP A 592 23.08 -0.12 -24.59
C ASP A 592 21.97 -0.56 -23.62
N ILE A 593 21.30 0.42 -23.01
CA ILE A 593 20.22 0.19 -22.04
C ILE A 593 18.91 -0.07 -22.80
N GLY A 594 18.74 -1.30 -23.28
CA GLY A 594 17.58 -1.73 -24.04
C GLY A 594 16.30 -1.77 -23.21
N LYS A 595 15.52 -0.68 -23.22
CA LYS A 595 14.18 -0.62 -22.59
C LYS A 595 13.17 -1.51 -23.31
N LEU A 596 12.52 -2.39 -22.54
CA LEU A 596 11.54 -3.37 -23.01
C LEU A 596 10.13 -3.10 -22.47
N ASN A 597 9.11 -3.41 -23.27
CA ASN A 597 7.78 -3.77 -22.77
C ASN A 597 7.69 -5.29 -22.71
N VAL A 598 7.22 -5.86 -21.60
CA VAL A 598 6.95 -7.30 -21.47
C VAL A 598 5.52 -7.56 -21.94
N LEU A 599 5.38 -8.27 -23.05
CA LEU A 599 4.09 -8.54 -23.69
C LEU A 599 3.35 -9.72 -23.04
N ALA A 600 4.13 -10.71 -22.61
CA ALA A 600 3.67 -11.92 -21.94
C ALA A 600 4.85 -12.61 -21.25
N SER A 601 4.58 -13.38 -20.19
CA SER A 601 5.60 -14.18 -19.51
C SER A 601 5.03 -15.49 -18.97
N VAL A 602 5.91 -16.47 -18.75
CA VAL A 602 5.66 -17.67 -17.94
C VAL A 602 6.78 -17.75 -16.91
N VAL A 603 6.41 -17.67 -15.63
CA VAL A 603 7.32 -17.66 -14.49
C VAL A 603 7.00 -18.85 -13.59
N ARG A 604 8.01 -19.65 -13.29
CA ARG A 604 7.93 -20.82 -12.41
C ARG A 604 9.15 -20.82 -11.48
N PRO A 605 9.01 -20.27 -10.26
CA PRO A 605 10.09 -20.27 -9.29
C PRO A 605 10.58 -21.69 -8.99
N ILE A 606 11.89 -21.93 -9.14
CA ILE A 606 12.54 -23.20 -8.82
C ILE A 606 13.52 -22.96 -7.68
N ALA A 607 13.38 -23.74 -6.61
CA ALA A 607 14.26 -23.62 -5.44
C ALA A 607 15.69 -24.04 -5.77
N GLY A 608 16.65 -23.13 -5.56
CA GLY A 608 18.08 -23.36 -5.77
C GLY A 608 18.84 -22.04 -5.93
N ASN A 609 20.17 -22.13 -6.01
CA ASN A 609 20.99 -20.98 -6.38
C ASN A 609 20.62 -20.50 -7.79
N ASN A 610 20.83 -19.21 -8.08
CA ASN A 610 20.55 -18.59 -9.38
C ASN A 610 19.13 -18.86 -9.88
N ALA A 611 18.13 -18.66 -9.01
CA ALA A 611 16.71 -18.94 -9.30
C ALA A 611 16.42 -20.37 -9.80
N GLY A 612 17.29 -21.34 -9.50
CA GLY A 612 17.18 -22.74 -9.93
C GLY A 612 17.53 -23.00 -11.40
N VAL A 613 18.15 -22.04 -12.10
CA VAL A 613 18.48 -22.12 -13.53
C VAL A 613 19.98 -21.99 -13.81
N THR A 614 20.43 -22.64 -14.89
CA THR A 614 21.86 -22.63 -15.31
C THR A 614 22.05 -22.21 -16.76
N LYS A 615 21.01 -22.30 -17.59
CA LYS A 615 21.05 -22.03 -19.03
C LYS A 615 19.91 -21.09 -19.42
N GLY A 616 20.06 -20.38 -20.53
CA GLY A 616 18.99 -19.59 -21.16
C GLY A 616 19.16 -19.41 -22.66
N LEU A 617 18.22 -18.73 -23.29
CA LEU A 617 18.32 -18.21 -24.66
C LEU A 617 17.94 -16.73 -24.69
N ARG A 618 18.45 -16.05 -25.71
CA ARG A 618 18.07 -14.70 -26.11
C ARG A 618 17.79 -14.75 -27.61
N VAL A 619 16.53 -14.62 -28.00
CA VAL A 619 16.09 -14.66 -29.41
C VAL A 619 15.57 -13.28 -29.79
N LEU A 620 16.21 -12.56 -30.70
CA LEU A 620 15.75 -11.26 -31.19
C LEU A 620 15.28 -11.35 -32.64
N PHE A 621 14.26 -10.58 -33.00
CA PHE A 621 13.72 -10.53 -34.36
C PHE A 621 13.02 -9.20 -34.62
N GLU A 622 12.98 -8.79 -35.87
CA GLU A 622 12.36 -7.54 -36.30
C GLU A 622 11.12 -7.84 -37.16
N ALA A 623 9.98 -7.27 -36.76
CA ALA A 623 8.72 -7.45 -37.48
C ALA A 623 8.70 -6.61 -38.76
N LYS A 624 8.04 -7.12 -39.80
CA LYS A 624 7.70 -6.28 -40.97
C LYS A 624 6.80 -5.13 -40.52
N PRO A 625 6.91 -3.92 -41.14
CA PRO A 625 6.13 -2.75 -40.72
C PRO A 625 4.60 -2.96 -40.69
N ASP A 626 4.06 -3.84 -41.54
CA ASP A 626 2.63 -4.20 -41.60
C ASP A 626 2.25 -5.40 -40.69
N LYS A 627 3.21 -5.98 -39.98
CA LYS A 627 3.06 -7.21 -39.17
C LYS A 627 3.35 -7.03 -37.68
N VAL A 628 3.67 -5.81 -37.23
CA VAL A 628 3.99 -5.48 -35.82
C VAL A 628 2.92 -6.00 -34.85
N ASP A 629 1.64 -5.71 -35.12
CA ASP A 629 0.52 -6.18 -34.29
C ASP A 629 0.37 -7.72 -34.34
N ALA A 630 0.58 -8.33 -35.50
CA ALA A 630 0.53 -9.78 -35.67
C ALA A 630 1.65 -10.49 -34.88
N VAL A 631 2.84 -9.89 -34.77
CA VAL A 631 3.94 -10.40 -33.94
C VAL A 631 3.60 -10.27 -32.45
N ARG A 632 2.99 -9.16 -31.99
CA ARG A 632 2.51 -9.06 -30.60
C ARG A 632 1.49 -10.15 -30.24
N GLU A 633 0.48 -10.34 -31.09
CA GLU A 633 -0.55 -11.33 -30.83
C GLU A 633 -0.02 -12.77 -30.96
N PHE A 634 0.89 -13.04 -31.89
CA PHE A 634 1.64 -14.30 -31.94
C PHE A 634 2.34 -14.58 -30.60
N LEU A 635 3.11 -13.63 -30.08
CA LEU A 635 3.86 -13.78 -28.84
C LEU A 635 2.96 -14.01 -27.62
N LYS A 636 1.85 -13.27 -27.49
CA LYS A 636 0.85 -13.50 -26.45
C LYS A 636 0.22 -14.90 -26.57
N SER A 637 -0.06 -15.35 -27.80
CA SER A 637 -0.66 -16.66 -28.06
C SER A 637 0.26 -17.85 -27.76
N ALA A 638 1.57 -17.61 -27.59
CA ALA A 638 2.55 -18.65 -27.29
C ALA A 638 2.51 -19.14 -25.83
N VAL A 639 1.92 -18.38 -24.90
CA VAL A 639 1.91 -18.70 -23.45
C VAL A 639 1.45 -20.13 -23.16
N PRO A 640 0.32 -20.66 -23.68
CA PRO A 640 -0.12 -22.02 -23.38
C PRO A 640 0.78 -23.12 -23.96
N LEU A 641 1.64 -22.79 -24.94
CA LEU A 641 2.63 -23.71 -25.50
C LEU A 641 3.85 -23.80 -24.57
N VAL A 642 4.34 -22.65 -24.07
CA VAL A 642 5.38 -22.59 -23.03
C VAL A 642 4.90 -23.25 -21.73
N GLU A 643 3.63 -23.04 -21.36
CA GLU A 643 3.04 -23.71 -20.21
C GLU A 643 3.01 -25.25 -20.32
N ALA A 644 3.12 -25.81 -21.53
CA ALA A 644 3.22 -27.24 -21.76
C ALA A 644 4.66 -27.79 -21.71
N GLU A 645 5.68 -26.94 -21.62
CA GLU A 645 7.10 -27.31 -21.63
C GLU A 645 7.65 -27.32 -20.19
N PRO A 646 7.90 -28.48 -19.56
CA PRO A 646 8.09 -28.56 -18.11
C PRO A 646 9.43 -27.99 -17.60
N GLU A 647 10.46 -27.92 -18.44
CA GLU A 647 11.78 -27.38 -18.07
C GLU A 647 11.96 -25.89 -18.42
N THR A 648 11.01 -25.27 -19.12
CA THR A 648 11.02 -23.81 -19.32
C THR A 648 10.59 -23.15 -18.00
N ALA A 649 11.55 -22.61 -17.24
CA ALA A 649 11.30 -22.11 -15.89
C ALA A 649 10.86 -20.65 -15.92
N TYR A 650 11.56 -19.82 -16.68
CA TYR A 650 11.24 -18.42 -16.88
C TYR A 650 11.26 -18.14 -18.39
N TRP A 651 10.27 -17.43 -18.91
CA TRP A 651 10.12 -17.09 -20.32
C TRP A 651 9.42 -15.75 -20.45
N TYR A 652 9.94 -14.88 -21.31
CA TYR A 652 9.45 -13.51 -21.51
C TYR A 652 9.40 -13.21 -23.00
N ALA A 653 8.22 -12.83 -23.49
CA ALA A 653 8.07 -12.17 -24.77
C ALA A 653 8.16 -10.65 -24.58
N VAL A 654 9.02 -9.99 -25.35
CA VAL A 654 9.34 -8.58 -25.18
C VAL A 654 9.26 -7.79 -26.48
N GLU A 655 8.91 -6.50 -26.37
CA GLU A 655 8.93 -5.51 -27.46
C GLU A 655 9.89 -4.37 -27.09
N PHE A 656 10.69 -3.90 -28.04
CA PHE A 656 11.53 -2.72 -27.91
C PHE A 656 10.74 -1.51 -28.45
N PRO A 657 10.18 -0.63 -27.60
CA PRO A 657 9.15 0.32 -28.01
C PRO A 657 9.61 1.24 -29.15
N GLY A 658 8.80 1.34 -30.20
CA GLY A 658 9.05 2.21 -31.35
C GLY A 658 10.10 1.71 -32.37
N THR A 659 10.65 0.50 -32.22
CA THR A 659 11.73 -0.01 -33.10
C THR A 659 11.34 -1.15 -34.04
N HIS A 660 10.10 -1.66 -33.94
CA HIS A 660 9.63 -2.93 -34.56
C HIS A 660 10.41 -4.20 -34.14
N LYS A 661 11.37 -4.09 -33.21
CA LYS A 661 12.10 -5.23 -32.67
C LYS A 661 11.35 -5.86 -31.51
N PHE A 662 11.43 -7.17 -31.49
CA PHE A 662 10.83 -8.05 -30.48
C PHE A 662 11.89 -9.07 -30.03
N GLY A 663 11.59 -9.75 -28.93
CA GLY A 663 12.41 -10.87 -28.51
C GLY A 663 11.70 -11.87 -27.63
N ILE A 664 12.40 -12.98 -27.43
CA ILE A 664 12.14 -13.97 -26.38
C ILE A 664 13.41 -14.07 -25.55
N VAL A 665 13.26 -13.97 -24.23
CA VAL A 665 14.33 -14.28 -23.26
C VAL A 665 13.80 -15.38 -22.34
N ASP A 666 14.56 -16.44 -22.16
CA ASP A 666 14.14 -17.61 -21.39
C ASP A 666 15.28 -18.30 -20.64
N PHE A 667 14.91 -19.10 -19.64
CA PHE A 667 15.83 -19.69 -18.68
C PHE A 667 15.38 -21.09 -18.25
N PHE A 668 16.35 -21.99 -18.08
CA PHE A 668 16.17 -23.43 -17.91
C PHE A 668 17.09 -24.01 -16.81
N PRO A 669 16.63 -25.02 -16.04
CA PRO A 669 17.47 -25.75 -15.09
C PRO A 669 18.63 -26.47 -15.75
N THR A 670 18.44 -26.95 -16.99
CA THR A 670 19.41 -27.79 -17.71
C THR A 670 19.53 -27.41 -19.19
N ASP A 671 20.65 -27.77 -19.81
CA ASP A 671 20.82 -27.67 -21.27
C ASP A 671 19.90 -28.63 -22.05
N SER A 672 19.45 -29.73 -21.41
CA SER A 672 18.42 -30.61 -21.97
C SER A 672 17.08 -29.89 -22.10
N GLY A 673 16.67 -29.15 -21.06
CA GLY A 673 15.47 -28.32 -21.07
C GLY A 673 15.53 -27.22 -22.13
N ARG A 674 16.67 -26.50 -22.20
CA ARG A 674 16.94 -25.53 -23.26
C ARG A 674 16.86 -26.16 -24.66
N GLY A 675 17.48 -27.32 -24.84
CA GLY A 675 17.43 -28.09 -26.08
C GLY A 675 16.01 -28.52 -26.45
N ALA A 676 15.18 -28.90 -25.47
CA ALA A 676 13.78 -29.24 -25.68
C ALA A 676 12.94 -28.02 -26.12
N HIS A 677 13.20 -26.83 -25.58
CA HIS A 677 12.52 -25.59 -25.98
C HIS A 677 12.84 -25.18 -27.42
N VAL A 678 14.12 -25.24 -27.83
CA VAL A 678 14.55 -24.92 -29.21
C VAL A 678 13.91 -25.84 -30.26
N HIS A 679 13.58 -27.07 -29.89
CA HIS A 679 12.84 -28.02 -30.73
C HIS A 679 11.34 -28.09 -30.37
N GLY A 680 10.87 -27.18 -29.52
CA GLY A 680 9.53 -27.10 -28.96
C GLY A 680 8.52 -26.48 -29.92
N LYS A 681 7.26 -26.39 -29.45
CA LYS A 681 6.16 -25.90 -30.30
C LYS A 681 6.25 -24.40 -30.57
N VAL A 682 6.79 -23.63 -29.63
CA VAL A 682 6.96 -22.17 -29.77
C VAL A 682 8.00 -21.86 -30.84
N ALA A 683 9.18 -22.48 -30.75
CA ALA A 683 10.23 -22.34 -31.75
C ALA A 683 9.75 -22.79 -33.14
N ALA A 684 9.10 -23.96 -33.25
CA ALA A 684 8.54 -24.44 -34.51
C ALA A 684 7.51 -23.47 -35.12
N ALA A 685 6.68 -22.81 -34.30
CA ALA A 685 5.70 -21.82 -34.76
C ALA A 685 6.37 -20.50 -35.19
N LEU A 686 7.37 -20.02 -34.45
CA LEU A 686 8.12 -18.80 -34.76
C LEU A 686 8.89 -18.96 -36.07
N PHE A 687 9.72 -20.00 -36.20
CA PHE A 687 10.48 -20.26 -37.42
C PHE A 687 9.57 -20.62 -38.61
N GLY A 688 8.43 -21.29 -38.36
CA GLY A 688 7.42 -21.56 -39.39
C GLY A 688 6.73 -20.31 -39.93
N SER A 689 6.62 -19.25 -39.13
CA SER A 689 5.97 -17.98 -39.50
C SER A 689 6.96 -16.86 -39.86
N ALA A 690 8.27 -17.07 -39.68
CA ALA A 690 9.30 -16.04 -39.81
C ALA A 690 9.27 -15.34 -41.18
N ALA A 691 9.21 -16.11 -42.28
CA ALA A 691 9.15 -15.54 -43.63
C ALA A 691 7.88 -14.71 -43.91
N GLU A 692 6.79 -14.93 -43.18
CA GLU A 692 5.59 -14.08 -43.26
C GLU A 692 5.74 -12.81 -42.41
N LEU A 693 6.18 -12.96 -41.15
CA LEU A 693 6.07 -11.91 -40.12
C LEU A 693 7.30 -11.00 -40.00
N LEU A 694 8.49 -11.48 -40.34
CA LEU A 694 9.77 -10.87 -39.96
C LEU A 694 10.56 -10.32 -41.16
N THR A 695 11.43 -9.33 -40.94
CA THR A 695 12.32 -8.75 -41.98
C THR A 695 13.58 -9.59 -42.22
N GLY A 696 13.84 -10.60 -41.39
CA GLY A 696 14.93 -11.57 -41.52
C GLY A 696 14.74 -12.79 -40.60
N ASP A 697 15.74 -13.66 -40.52
CA ASP A 697 15.72 -14.80 -39.60
C ASP A 697 15.92 -14.33 -38.14
N PRO A 698 15.28 -14.98 -37.13
CA PRO A 698 15.52 -14.70 -35.72
C PRO A 698 16.99 -14.92 -35.30
N ASP A 699 17.60 -13.93 -34.64
CA ASP A 699 18.91 -14.04 -34.01
C ASP A 699 18.79 -14.78 -32.67
N LEU A 700 19.13 -16.07 -32.66
CA LEU A 700 19.13 -16.93 -31.48
C LEU A 700 20.54 -17.06 -30.90
N VAL A 701 20.72 -16.60 -29.66
CA VAL A 701 21.94 -16.77 -28.87
C VAL A 701 21.66 -17.60 -27.62
N LYS A 702 22.60 -18.49 -27.30
CA LYS A 702 22.59 -19.32 -26.09
C LYS A 702 23.27 -18.59 -24.93
N LEU A 703 22.72 -18.78 -23.73
CA LEU A 703 23.17 -18.12 -22.51
C LEU A 703 23.59 -19.13 -21.43
N ASP A 704 24.68 -18.82 -20.72
CA ASP A 704 25.04 -19.38 -19.42
C ASP A 704 24.58 -18.43 -18.31
N VAL A 705 23.87 -18.93 -17.30
CA VAL A 705 23.39 -18.12 -16.15
C VAL A 705 24.48 -18.05 -15.08
N LEU A 706 24.98 -16.84 -14.83
CA LEU A 706 26.03 -16.57 -13.84
C LEU A 706 25.44 -16.29 -12.45
N ALA A 707 24.32 -15.53 -12.42
CA ALA A 707 23.57 -15.21 -11.22
C ALA A 707 22.10 -14.97 -11.57
N GLY A 708 21.19 -15.17 -10.62
CA GLY A 708 19.75 -15.04 -10.85
C GLY A 708 18.97 -14.83 -9.55
N LYS A 709 18.21 -13.74 -9.47
CA LYS A 709 17.21 -13.43 -8.43
C LYS A 709 15.82 -13.48 -9.06
N VAL A 710 14.88 -14.07 -8.34
CA VAL A 710 13.42 -13.96 -8.50
C VAL A 710 12.84 -13.59 -7.14
#